data_AF-A0A945XKU2-F1
#
_entry.id   AF-A0A945XKU2-F1
#
_cell.length_a   1.000
_cell.length_b   1.000
_cell.length_c   1.000
_cell.angle_alpha   90.00
_cell.angle_beta   90.00
_cell.angle_gamma   90.00
#
_symmetry.space_group_name_H-M   'P 1'
#
loop_
_entity.id
_entity.type
_entity.pdbx_description
1 polymer ?
#
loop_
_entity_poly.entity_id
_entity_poly.type
_entity_poly.pdbx_seq_one_letter_code
_entity_poly.pdbx_strand_id
1 'polypeptide(L)'
;MPTRQKKGAVQKLQNHALNKLYQQNQPMGIKALFYAKNLLLNGGLVDVIFNEDSSRDMFQSTLFEYEPVLRSMGLSEYTEDIYDREDRIEAVIELLLEGHGHKQLEQHPPHHANLKRLGKQFGLDTIDLSIIAFLVEHKIEKGLKSITEILGEINIQQCAMLISVAAGLDSSSVEKALEPHSKLVSSGLVCLENQIVMIEETFSDKLNLLGGLAEHLYTKRGLMSCMQHLVYPSTAAKLEAQQFQHLDPLYSDLSCLCQTSRPLNILLHGKPGVGKSELVRTLSHTMGKNLYEVTSTDEDGDPVQGHHRLRAYQVSQQLLKHPDNKNLICFDEIEDLFPIDSHHLFFGRSTSSRSSLGKAYINRILEAPNVTTFWVSNQVEQIDPAYLRRFDLVTEIKGPTQEARTKIIKNLASDLPLSEAWIKQLAKHHQLQPGHIEQAAKSVTEMMNLFKGNEQQRCAESERLMGLFLKGTQQATGSTLTIKTQNTHAQPPYSLKHLNSTTDINQMIQGLKRSHEGRIALYGPSGTGKTALGKYISEQVGRPLLLRKASDLIDMYIGESEKNIATMFEQAQQESAVLLLDEGDSFLRSREGARNSWEVTQVNELLTQMESFDGVFILSTNLMETLDSATLRRFDFKIHLDHMKPEQCWSLFNQASKQLNLKQEQVSKVKQQVELLELLTPGDFQAVMRRNHVMQSLVTIRDLSEALKEECMAKPGAQRNPVGFV
;
A
#
# COMPACT_ATOMS: atom_id res chain seq x y z
N MET A 1 36.23 -12.99 -37.59
CA MET A 1 36.84 -14.27 -37.15
C MET A 1 37.69 -14.07 -35.87
N PRO A 2 37.12 -13.95 -34.65
CA PRO A 2 37.92 -13.86 -33.41
C PRO A 2 37.82 -15.09 -32.49
N THR A 3 36.84 -15.96 -32.68
CA THR A 3 36.44 -17.00 -31.70
C THR A 3 37.37 -18.20 -31.57
N ARG A 4 38.33 -18.39 -32.50
CA ARG A 4 39.34 -19.46 -32.40
C ARG A 4 40.55 -19.10 -31.53
N GLN A 5 40.92 -17.82 -31.42
CA GLN A 5 42.09 -17.42 -30.61
C GLN A 5 41.79 -17.42 -29.11
N LYS A 6 40.64 -16.88 -28.64
CA LYS A 6 40.31 -16.89 -27.20
C LYS A 6 40.18 -18.30 -26.60
N LYS A 7 39.56 -19.27 -27.32
CA LYS A 7 39.58 -20.68 -26.88
C LYS A 7 40.99 -21.27 -26.84
N GLY A 8 41.85 -20.88 -27.77
CA GLY A 8 43.26 -21.27 -27.78
C GLY A 8 44.09 -20.68 -26.63
N ALA A 9 43.69 -19.53 -26.07
CA ALA A 9 44.34 -18.92 -24.90
C ALA A 9 43.96 -19.66 -23.60
N VAL A 10 42.66 -19.79 -23.31
CA VAL A 10 42.17 -20.50 -22.11
C VAL A 10 42.66 -21.96 -22.09
N GLN A 11 42.63 -22.64 -23.23
CA GLN A 11 43.11 -24.01 -23.33
C GLN A 11 44.64 -24.12 -23.40
N LYS A 12 45.38 -23.02 -23.63
CA LYS A 12 46.83 -22.95 -23.35
C LYS A 12 47.10 -22.76 -21.86
N LEU A 13 46.39 -21.87 -21.17
CA LEU A 13 46.55 -21.63 -19.73
C LEU A 13 46.27 -22.90 -18.91
N GLN A 14 45.14 -23.58 -19.17
CA GLN A 14 44.85 -24.89 -18.55
C GLN A 14 45.97 -25.90 -18.80
N ASN A 15 46.45 -26.02 -20.05
CA ASN A 15 47.56 -26.92 -20.37
C ASN A 15 48.90 -26.44 -19.80
N HIS A 16 49.13 -25.15 -19.55
CA HIS A 16 50.37 -24.65 -18.96
C HIS A 16 50.43 -25.00 -17.48
N ALA A 17 49.36 -24.74 -16.72
CA ALA A 17 49.23 -25.17 -15.32
C ALA A 17 49.35 -26.71 -15.18
N LEU A 18 48.64 -27.48 -16.01
CA LEU A 18 48.75 -28.94 -16.03
C LEU A 18 50.14 -29.45 -16.43
N ASN A 19 50.87 -28.77 -17.33
CA ASN A 19 52.26 -29.14 -17.65
C ASN A 19 53.25 -28.71 -16.57
N LYS A 20 53.05 -27.57 -15.88
CA LYS A 20 53.80 -27.18 -14.65
C LYS A 20 53.71 -28.33 -13.62
N LEU A 21 52.51 -28.87 -13.40
CA LEU A 21 52.24 -30.02 -12.53
C LEU A 21 52.85 -31.34 -13.04
N TYR A 22 52.75 -31.66 -14.33
CA TYR A 22 53.28 -32.92 -14.89
C TYR A 22 54.81 -32.94 -15.08
N GLN A 23 55.47 -31.79 -15.24
CA GLN A 23 56.93 -31.72 -15.39
C GLN A 23 57.68 -31.88 -14.06
N GLN A 24 57.04 -31.61 -12.91
CA GLN A 24 57.61 -31.88 -11.58
C GLN A 24 57.50 -33.36 -11.19
N ASN A 25 58.16 -34.22 -11.98
CA ASN A 25 58.06 -35.68 -11.92
C ASN A 25 58.90 -36.30 -10.77
N GLN A 26 58.58 -35.94 -9.52
CA GLN A 26 59.25 -36.40 -8.29
C GLN A 26 58.24 -36.71 -7.16
N PRO A 27 58.44 -37.77 -6.35
CA PRO A 27 57.55 -38.12 -5.25
C PRO A 27 57.83 -37.34 -3.94
N MET A 28 56.89 -37.45 -2.99
CA MET A 28 56.89 -36.82 -1.64
C MET A 28 56.66 -35.30 -1.57
N GLY A 29 55.38 -34.90 -1.69
CA GLY A 29 54.87 -33.59 -1.23
C GLY A 29 54.88 -33.44 0.30
N ILE A 30 56.04 -33.59 0.95
CA ILE A 30 56.24 -33.52 2.40
C ILE A 30 57.41 -32.59 2.78
N LYS A 31 58.44 -32.42 1.93
CA LYS A 31 59.61 -31.59 2.26
C LYS A 31 59.46 -30.10 1.91
N ALA A 32 58.78 -29.73 0.82
CA ALA A 32 58.51 -28.32 0.50
C ALA A 32 57.64 -27.64 1.59
N LEU A 33 56.59 -28.35 2.04
CA LEU A 33 55.73 -27.95 3.17
C LEU A 33 56.49 -27.78 4.51
N PHE A 34 57.72 -28.27 4.63
CA PHE A 34 58.52 -28.09 5.84
C PHE A 34 59.24 -26.73 5.90
N TYR A 35 59.37 -26.03 4.77
CA TYR A 35 59.98 -24.69 4.73
C TYR A 35 58.93 -23.59 4.98
N ALA A 36 57.83 -23.61 4.23
CA ALA A 36 56.74 -22.63 4.38
C ALA A 36 56.14 -22.61 5.82
N LYS A 37 56.08 -23.77 6.48
CA LYS A 37 55.56 -23.90 7.85
C LYS A 37 56.33 -23.08 8.90
N ASN A 38 57.61 -22.75 8.67
CA ASN A 38 58.42 -22.03 9.65
C ASN A 38 58.28 -20.49 9.57
N LEU A 39 57.74 -19.95 8.47
CA LEU A 39 57.50 -18.51 8.32
C LEU A 39 56.19 -18.06 9.01
N LEU A 40 55.16 -18.91 9.02
CA LEU A 40 53.83 -18.59 9.57
C LEU A 40 53.67 -18.83 11.09
N LEU A 41 54.76 -19.08 11.84
CA LEU A 41 54.69 -19.53 13.25
C LEU A 41 55.30 -18.59 14.30
N ASN A 42 55.86 -17.45 13.91
CA ASN A 42 56.32 -16.41 14.84
C ASN A 42 55.53 -15.12 14.63
N GLY A 43 54.71 -14.73 15.60
CA GLY A 43 53.80 -13.59 15.49
C GLY A 43 54.47 -12.23 15.71
N GLY A 44 53.95 -11.20 15.05
CA GLY A 44 54.32 -9.79 15.21
C GLY A 44 53.45 -8.92 14.32
N LEU A 45 52.33 -8.41 14.86
CA LEU A 45 51.30 -7.69 14.11
C LEU A 45 50.87 -6.41 14.87
N VAL A 46 51.84 -5.53 15.08
CA VAL A 46 51.69 -4.19 15.70
C VAL A 46 52.77 -3.27 15.06
N ASP A 47 52.60 -1.94 15.16
CA ASP A 47 53.61 -0.90 14.87
C ASP A 47 53.96 -0.57 13.40
N VAL A 48 53.00 -0.64 12.46
CA VAL A 48 53.06 0.12 11.18
C VAL A 48 51.73 0.83 10.89
N ILE A 49 51.35 1.77 11.77
CA ILE A 49 50.26 2.74 11.58
C ILE A 49 50.79 4.12 12.04
N PHE A 50 50.30 5.22 11.43
CA PHE A 50 50.78 6.62 11.54
C PHE A 50 52.09 6.89 10.77
N ASN A 51 52.08 7.62 9.64
CA ASN A 51 51.81 9.07 9.58
C ASN A 51 51.24 9.57 8.22
N GLU A 52 50.79 10.83 8.23
CA GLU A 52 50.31 11.68 7.12
C GLU A 52 51.51 12.18 6.25
N ASP A 53 51.44 12.87 5.09
CA ASP A 53 50.41 13.43 4.18
C ASP A 53 51.11 13.59 2.78
N SER A 54 50.52 13.77 1.58
CA SER A 54 49.17 14.14 1.12
C SER A 54 48.89 13.66 -0.33
N SER A 55 47.61 13.78 -0.75
CA SER A 55 47.01 13.72 -2.09
C SER A 55 47.87 13.72 -3.39
N ARG A 56 47.41 12.92 -4.37
CA ARG A 56 47.88 12.66 -5.77
C ARG A 56 48.76 11.40 -5.90
N ASP A 57 48.47 10.40 -6.75
CA ASP A 57 47.38 10.26 -7.74
C ASP A 57 46.62 8.92 -7.64
N MET A 58 45.32 8.97 -7.92
CA MET A 58 44.30 8.07 -7.37
C MET A 58 44.24 6.63 -7.94
N PHE A 59 45.25 6.22 -8.73
CA PHE A 59 45.33 4.89 -9.37
C PHE A 59 46.52 4.04 -8.90
N GLN A 60 47.42 4.57 -8.05
CA GLN A 60 48.52 3.79 -7.46
C GLN A 60 48.19 3.24 -6.05
N SER A 61 47.17 3.77 -5.38
CA SER A 61 46.85 3.48 -3.98
C SER A 61 46.41 2.03 -3.74
N THR A 62 45.61 1.44 -4.63
CA THR A 62 45.03 0.09 -4.47
C THR A 62 46.03 -1.07 -4.67
N LEU A 63 47.30 -0.78 -4.99
CA LEU A 63 48.40 -1.74 -4.93
C LEU A 63 49.31 -1.49 -3.72
N PHE A 64 49.56 -0.22 -3.35
CA PHE A 64 50.43 0.12 -2.23
C PHE A 64 49.89 -0.32 -0.85
N GLU A 65 48.57 -0.33 -0.65
CA GLU A 65 47.98 -0.86 0.60
C GLU A 65 48.24 -2.37 0.81
N TYR A 66 48.49 -3.11 -0.27
CA TYR A 66 48.62 -4.58 -0.27
C TYR A 66 50.05 -5.07 -0.53
N GLU A 67 50.99 -4.17 -0.83
CA GLU A 67 52.42 -4.48 -0.97
C GLU A 67 53.00 -5.29 0.21
N PRO A 68 52.68 -5.00 1.49
CA PRO A 68 53.16 -5.79 2.61
C PRO A 68 52.67 -7.24 2.57
N VAL A 69 51.44 -7.48 2.09
CA VAL A 69 50.84 -8.81 1.97
C VAL A 69 51.57 -9.61 0.89
N LEU A 70 51.70 -9.03 -0.32
CA LEU A 70 52.39 -9.66 -1.46
C LEU A 70 53.86 -9.98 -1.13
N ARG A 71 54.59 -9.06 -0.50
CA ARG A 71 55.95 -9.29 0.00
C ARG A 71 56.00 -10.40 1.06
N SER A 72 55.04 -10.46 1.99
CA SER A 72 55.00 -11.50 3.04
C SER A 72 54.75 -12.91 2.50
N MET A 73 54.10 -13.01 1.33
CA MET A 73 53.80 -14.28 0.64
C MET A 73 54.90 -14.68 -0.35
N GLY A 74 55.96 -13.88 -0.51
CA GLY A 74 57.11 -14.18 -1.39
C GLY A 74 56.96 -13.68 -2.83
N LEU A 75 55.88 -12.98 -3.16
CA LEU A 75 55.53 -12.55 -4.51
C LEU A 75 56.02 -11.12 -4.84
N SER A 76 57.17 -10.74 -4.31
CA SER A 76 57.80 -9.42 -4.55
C SER A 76 58.27 -9.20 -5.98
N GLU A 77 58.32 -10.23 -6.83
CA GLU A 77 58.59 -10.08 -8.27
C GLU A 77 57.37 -9.51 -9.02
N TYR A 78 56.18 -9.55 -8.40
CA TYR A 78 54.94 -9.03 -8.96
C TYR A 78 54.57 -7.61 -8.46
N THR A 79 55.43 -6.91 -7.70
CA THR A 79 55.08 -5.56 -7.18
C THR A 79 55.38 -4.40 -8.12
N GLU A 80 56.18 -4.59 -9.18
CA GLU A 80 56.63 -3.48 -10.06
C GLU A 80 55.90 -3.40 -11.43
N ASP A 81 55.35 -4.52 -11.95
CA ASP A 81 54.97 -4.63 -13.37
C ASP A 81 53.50 -5.07 -13.66
N ILE A 82 52.59 -5.16 -12.66
CA ILE A 82 51.19 -5.57 -12.93
C ILE A 82 50.33 -4.45 -13.56
N TYR A 83 50.61 -4.15 -14.84
CA TYR A 83 49.91 -3.16 -15.64
C TYR A 83 48.63 -3.69 -16.31
N ASP A 84 48.50 -4.99 -16.59
CA ASP A 84 47.28 -5.59 -17.17
C ASP A 84 46.42 -6.33 -16.11
N ARG A 85 45.16 -6.55 -16.45
CA ARG A 85 44.13 -7.21 -15.63
C ARG A 85 44.16 -8.72 -15.73
N GLU A 86 44.69 -9.28 -16.83
CA GLU A 86 44.88 -10.73 -16.95
C GLU A 86 46.00 -11.20 -15.98
N ASP A 87 47.08 -10.43 -15.83
CA ASP A 87 48.19 -10.72 -14.91
C ASP A 87 47.77 -10.69 -13.42
N ARG A 88 46.86 -9.78 -13.03
CA ARG A 88 46.27 -9.74 -11.66
C ARG A 88 45.55 -11.03 -11.32
N ILE A 89 44.85 -11.59 -12.30
CA ILE A 89 44.08 -12.84 -12.14
C ILE A 89 45.04 -14.04 -12.07
N GLU A 90 46.13 -14.05 -12.83
CA GLU A 90 47.15 -15.11 -12.74
C GLU A 90 47.88 -15.06 -11.38
N ALA A 91 48.30 -13.88 -10.91
CA ALA A 91 48.94 -13.71 -9.59
C ALA A 91 48.01 -14.12 -8.42
N VAL A 92 46.72 -13.77 -8.47
CA VAL A 92 45.74 -14.21 -7.47
C VAL A 92 45.45 -15.73 -7.56
N ILE A 93 45.51 -16.32 -8.75
CA ILE A 93 45.41 -17.78 -8.92
C ILE A 93 46.64 -18.50 -8.36
N GLU A 94 47.86 -17.99 -8.57
CA GLU A 94 49.07 -18.55 -7.94
C GLU A 94 49.02 -18.40 -6.41
N LEU A 95 48.60 -17.24 -5.88
CA LEU A 95 48.34 -17.01 -4.44
C LEU A 95 47.38 -18.04 -3.82
N LEU A 96 46.27 -18.32 -4.49
CA LEU A 96 45.29 -19.31 -4.02
C LEU A 96 45.87 -20.74 -4.05
N LEU A 97 46.65 -21.08 -5.09
CA LEU A 97 47.29 -22.39 -5.23
C LEU A 97 48.42 -22.63 -4.22
N GLU A 98 49.19 -21.59 -3.86
CA GLU A 98 50.26 -21.67 -2.87
C GLU A 98 49.72 -21.58 -1.42
N GLY A 99 48.70 -20.74 -1.19
CA GLY A 99 48.11 -20.53 0.12
C GLY A 99 47.14 -21.63 0.58
N HIS A 100 46.33 -22.22 -0.33
CA HIS A 100 45.30 -23.18 0.03
C HIS A 100 45.70 -24.64 -0.21
N GLY A 101 46.57 -25.15 0.67
CA GLY A 101 46.92 -26.57 0.78
C GLY A 101 45.80 -27.50 1.30
N HIS A 102 44.58 -27.39 0.76
CA HIS A 102 43.46 -28.35 0.79
C HIS A 102 42.94 -28.88 2.16
N LYS A 103 43.41 -28.37 3.31
CA LYS A 103 43.31 -29.06 4.63
C LYS A 103 42.64 -28.30 5.78
N GLN A 104 42.18 -27.07 5.60
CA GLN A 104 41.52 -26.31 6.70
C GLN A 104 40.01 -26.59 6.82
N LEU A 105 39.33 -26.91 5.71
CA LEU A 105 37.90 -27.30 5.71
C LEU A 105 37.57 -28.55 6.57
N GLU A 106 38.56 -29.39 6.89
CA GLU A 106 38.38 -30.54 7.80
C GLU A 106 38.42 -30.17 9.29
N GLN A 107 38.91 -28.97 9.65
CA GLN A 107 39.28 -28.63 11.03
C GLN A 107 38.23 -27.82 11.80
N HIS A 108 37.16 -27.35 11.14
CA HIS A 108 36.04 -26.64 11.76
C HIS A 108 34.74 -27.48 11.79
N PRO A 109 34.58 -28.42 12.76
CA PRO A 109 33.44 -29.34 12.80
C PRO A 109 32.02 -28.71 12.87
N PRO A 110 31.76 -27.51 13.43
CA PRO A 110 30.44 -26.89 13.35
C PRO A 110 30.02 -26.57 11.92
N HIS A 111 30.93 -25.96 11.15
CA HIS A 111 30.72 -25.53 9.78
C HIS A 111 30.27 -26.70 8.90
N HIS A 112 31.07 -27.77 8.85
CA HIS A 112 30.78 -28.94 8.01
C HIS A 112 29.46 -29.66 8.38
N ALA A 113 29.11 -29.71 9.67
CA ALA A 113 27.86 -30.31 10.12
C ALA A 113 26.63 -29.45 9.77
N ASN A 114 26.74 -28.12 9.88
CA ASN A 114 25.66 -27.20 9.52
C ASN A 114 25.49 -27.08 8.00
N LEU A 115 26.58 -27.02 7.25
CA LEU A 115 26.60 -26.98 5.79
C LEU A 115 25.94 -28.24 5.19
N LYS A 116 26.22 -29.44 5.75
CA LYS A 116 25.52 -30.69 5.37
C LYS A 116 24.02 -30.69 5.71
N ARG A 117 23.59 -30.03 6.80
CA ARG A 117 22.16 -29.87 7.14
C ARG A 117 21.46 -28.94 6.14
N LEU A 118 22.08 -27.80 5.84
CA LEU A 118 21.63 -26.85 4.82
C LEU A 118 21.49 -27.53 3.46
N GLY A 119 22.49 -28.31 3.02
CA GLY A 119 22.42 -29.05 1.76
C GLY A 119 21.24 -30.02 1.69
N LYS A 120 20.98 -30.78 2.77
CA LYS A 120 19.80 -31.65 2.86
C LYS A 120 18.48 -30.88 2.84
N GLN A 121 18.43 -29.67 3.41
CA GLN A 121 17.21 -28.86 3.50
C GLN A 121 16.86 -28.18 2.16
N PHE A 122 17.86 -27.69 1.44
CA PHE A 122 17.67 -26.99 0.16
C PHE A 122 17.86 -27.89 -1.08
N GLY A 123 18.21 -29.16 -0.89
CA GLY A 123 18.39 -30.13 -1.99
C GLY A 123 19.65 -29.92 -2.83
N LEU A 124 20.63 -29.21 -2.27
CA LEU A 124 21.91 -28.85 -2.89
C LEU A 124 22.86 -30.05 -2.98
N ASP A 125 23.73 -30.06 -3.99
CA ASP A 125 24.76 -31.08 -4.18
C ASP A 125 26.14 -30.69 -3.59
N THR A 126 27.17 -31.52 -3.84
CA THR A 126 28.51 -31.29 -3.31
C THR A 126 29.24 -30.09 -3.92
N ILE A 127 28.89 -29.68 -5.14
CA ILE A 127 29.47 -28.50 -5.80
C ILE A 127 28.83 -27.24 -5.23
N ASP A 128 27.48 -27.22 -5.17
CA ASP A 128 26.71 -26.15 -4.51
C ASP A 128 27.25 -25.88 -3.08
N LEU A 129 27.50 -26.95 -2.32
CA LEU A 129 27.99 -26.88 -0.94
C LEU A 129 29.44 -26.40 -0.83
N SER A 130 30.33 -26.79 -1.73
CA SER A 130 31.72 -26.29 -1.76
C SER A 130 31.78 -24.81 -2.15
N ILE A 131 30.88 -24.33 -3.02
CA ILE A 131 30.76 -22.90 -3.36
C ILE A 131 30.32 -22.10 -2.13
N ILE A 132 29.30 -22.58 -1.38
CA ILE A 132 28.92 -21.93 -0.12
C ILE A 132 30.08 -21.93 0.87
N ALA A 133 30.80 -23.05 1.03
CA ALA A 133 31.93 -23.14 1.95
C ALA A 133 33.03 -22.12 1.62
N PHE A 134 33.38 -21.95 0.34
CA PHE A 134 34.32 -20.92 -0.11
C PHE A 134 33.83 -19.50 0.22
N LEU A 135 32.57 -19.17 -0.09
CA LEU A 135 32.03 -17.83 0.17
C LEU A 135 31.92 -17.53 1.68
N VAL A 136 31.73 -18.55 2.51
CA VAL A 136 31.73 -18.40 3.98
C VAL A 136 33.14 -18.12 4.50
N GLU A 137 34.14 -18.87 4.02
CA GLU A 137 35.55 -18.65 4.38
C GLU A 137 36.00 -17.26 3.90
N HIS A 138 35.66 -16.86 2.66
CA HIS A 138 35.93 -15.53 2.09
C HIS A 138 35.38 -14.37 2.94
N LYS A 139 34.18 -14.52 3.53
CA LYS A 139 33.61 -13.48 4.40
C LYS A 139 34.30 -13.39 5.77
N ILE A 140 34.97 -14.45 6.22
CA ILE A 140 35.54 -14.58 7.58
C ILE A 140 37.06 -14.38 7.59
N GLU A 141 37.76 -14.87 6.56
CA GLU A 141 39.21 -14.87 6.43
C GLU A 141 39.66 -13.62 5.66
N LYS A 142 40.29 -12.68 6.39
CA LYS A 142 40.66 -11.36 5.86
C LYS A 142 41.67 -11.44 4.72
N GLY A 143 42.58 -12.42 4.74
CA GLY A 143 43.57 -12.64 3.67
C GLY A 143 42.88 -12.95 2.35
N LEU A 144 42.06 -14.01 2.32
CA LEU A 144 41.26 -14.40 1.16
C LEU A 144 40.36 -13.26 0.67
N LYS A 145 39.74 -12.49 1.57
CA LYS A 145 38.98 -11.30 1.19
C LYS A 145 39.85 -10.28 0.44
N SER A 146 40.93 -9.80 1.06
CA SER A 146 41.84 -8.80 0.45
C SER A 146 42.46 -9.30 -0.87
N ILE A 147 42.81 -10.58 -0.96
CA ILE A 147 43.30 -11.22 -2.20
C ILE A 147 42.29 -11.10 -3.34
N THR A 148 40.98 -11.25 -3.08
CA THR A 148 39.95 -11.04 -4.10
C THR A 148 39.65 -9.57 -4.41
N GLU A 149 39.92 -8.64 -3.48
CA GLU A 149 39.66 -7.20 -3.66
C GLU A 149 40.75 -6.53 -4.54
N ILE A 150 41.98 -7.05 -4.52
CA ILE A 150 43.09 -6.64 -5.42
C ILE A 150 42.73 -6.79 -6.92
N LEU A 151 41.77 -7.65 -7.25
CA LEU A 151 41.29 -7.84 -8.64
C LEU A 151 40.47 -6.66 -9.17
N GLY A 152 39.89 -5.83 -8.30
CA GLY A 152 38.98 -4.74 -8.68
C GLY A 152 37.72 -5.28 -9.39
N GLU A 153 37.33 -4.65 -10.50
CA GLU A 153 36.21 -5.12 -11.31
C GLU A 153 36.42 -6.57 -11.78
N ILE A 154 35.42 -7.43 -11.57
CA ILE A 154 35.44 -8.84 -11.98
C ILE A 154 34.13 -9.23 -12.67
N ASN A 155 34.09 -10.32 -13.44
CA ASN A 155 32.85 -10.88 -14.01
C ASN A 155 32.55 -12.30 -13.49
N ILE A 156 31.29 -12.75 -13.65
CA ILE A 156 30.82 -14.04 -13.09
C ILE A 156 31.65 -15.25 -13.57
N GLN A 157 32.20 -15.23 -14.79
CA GLN A 157 33.06 -16.32 -15.27
C GLN A 157 34.43 -16.32 -14.57
N GLN A 158 35.00 -15.14 -14.32
CA GLN A 158 36.22 -14.98 -13.52
C GLN A 158 35.96 -15.38 -12.07
N CYS A 159 34.82 -15.00 -11.48
CA CYS A 159 34.42 -15.47 -10.15
C CYS A 159 34.29 -17.01 -10.07
N ALA A 160 33.64 -17.62 -11.07
CA ALA A 160 33.54 -19.08 -11.17
C ALA A 160 34.92 -19.75 -11.32
N MET A 161 35.86 -19.11 -12.01
CA MET A 161 37.24 -19.58 -12.16
C MET A 161 38.02 -19.51 -10.83
N LEU A 162 37.90 -18.42 -10.06
CA LEU A 162 38.51 -18.31 -8.73
C LEU A 162 38.00 -19.38 -7.76
N ILE A 163 36.68 -19.57 -7.71
CA ILE A 163 36.05 -20.60 -6.86
C ILE A 163 36.46 -22.01 -7.32
N SER A 164 36.55 -22.24 -8.63
CA SER A 164 37.05 -23.48 -9.22
C SER A 164 38.48 -23.79 -8.78
N VAL A 165 39.38 -22.81 -8.81
CA VAL A 165 40.76 -22.94 -8.33
C VAL A 165 40.80 -23.21 -6.82
N ALA A 166 40.21 -22.32 -6.02
CA ALA A 166 40.34 -22.34 -4.57
C ALA A 166 39.64 -23.54 -3.88
N ALA A 167 38.55 -24.04 -4.47
CA ALA A 167 37.82 -25.21 -3.95
C ALA A 167 38.20 -26.54 -4.65
N GLY A 168 39.10 -26.52 -5.64
CA GLY A 168 39.51 -27.72 -6.39
C GLY A 168 38.40 -28.33 -7.25
N LEU A 169 37.52 -27.50 -7.81
CA LEU A 169 36.32 -27.91 -8.57
C LEU A 169 36.52 -27.72 -10.08
N ASP A 170 35.77 -28.46 -10.90
CA ASP A 170 35.68 -28.20 -12.34
C ASP A 170 34.98 -26.85 -12.62
N SER A 171 35.64 -25.98 -13.39
CA SER A 171 35.15 -24.64 -13.74
C SER A 171 33.80 -24.68 -14.46
N SER A 172 33.57 -25.63 -15.39
CA SER A 172 32.29 -25.73 -16.08
C SER A 172 31.15 -26.18 -15.15
N SER A 173 31.47 -26.83 -14.03
CA SER A 173 30.50 -27.25 -13.02
C SER A 173 30.19 -26.13 -12.03
N VAL A 174 31.19 -25.29 -11.69
CA VAL A 174 30.97 -24.05 -10.92
C VAL A 174 30.17 -23.03 -11.73
N GLU A 175 30.46 -22.83 -13.03
CA GLU A 175 29.66 -21.96 -13.91
C GLU A 175 28.17 -22.37 -13.90
N LYS A 176 27.86 -23.67 -14.03
CA LYS A 176 26.47 -24.18 -13.97
C LYS A 176 25.80 -23.97 -12.61
N ALA A 177 26.54 -24.12 -11.52
CA ALA A 177 26.04 -23.84 -10.17
C ALA A 177 25.78 -22.34 -9.94
N LEU A 178 26.45 -21.45 -10.70
CA LEU A 178 26.24 -20.01 -10.71
C LEU A 178 25.35 -19.51 -11.87
N GLU A 179 24.66 -20.40 -12.60
CA GLU A 179 23.62 -19.98 -13.55
C GLU A 179 22.37 -19.48 -12.78
N PRO A 180 21.65 -18.43 -13.26
CA PRO A 180 20.38 -17.97 -12.68
C PRO A 180 19.22 -18.99 -12.67
N HIS A 181 19.47 -20.23 -13.07
CA HIS A 181 18.55 -21.37 -13.10
C HIS A 181 19.00 -22.53 -12.20
N SER A 182 20.17 -22.41 -11.55
CA SER A 182 20.72 -23.43 -10.66
C SER A 182 19.91 -23.55 -9.35
N LYS A 183 20.10 -24.66 -8.64
CA LYS A 183 19.55 -24.83 -7.29
C LYS A 183 20.14 -23.82 -6.30
N LEU A 184 21.46 -23.61 -6.36
CA LEU A 184 22.17 -22.70 -5.47
C LEU A 184 21.63 -21.27 -5.56
N VAL A 185 21.46 -20.72 -6.75
CA VAL A 185 20.93 -19.36 -6.94
C VAL A 185 19.43 -19.31 -6.62
N SER A 186 18.64 -20.28 -7.09
CA SER A 186 17.18 -20.32 -6.81
C SER A 186 16.82 -20.62 -5.34
N SER A 187 17.79 -21.07 -4.53
CA SER A 187 17.63 -21.20 -3.07
C SER A 187 17.56 -19.87 -2.32
N GLY A 188 18.04 -18.77 -2.93
CA GLY A 188 18.25 -17.47 -2.28
C GLY A 188 19.46 -17.41 -1.34
N LEU A 189 20.19 -18.51 -1.12
CA LEU A 189 21.35 -18.55 -0.21
C LEU A 189 22.57 -17.81 -0.79
N VAL A 190 22.75 -17.81 -2.11
CA VAL A 190 23.76 -17.03 -2.85
C VAL A 190 23.05 -16.08 -3.81
N CYS A 191 23.49 -14.83 -3.86
CA CYS A 191 23.02 -13.80 -4.80
C CYS A 191 24.07 -13.55 -5.88
N LEU A 192 23.63 -13.14 -7.07
CA LEU A 192 24.48 -12.77 -8.19
C LEU A 192 24.14 -11.35 -8.65
N GLU A 193 24.97 -10.38 -8.28
CA GLU A 193 24.81 -8.98 -8.67
C GLU A 193 25.11 -8.84 -10.18
N ASN A 194 24.04 -8.78 -10.97
CA ASN A 194 24.05 -8.57 -12.42
C ASN A 194 23.62 -7.14 -12.78
N GLN A 195 23.81 -6.19 -11.87
CA GLN A 195 23.57 -4.80 -12.19
C GLN A 195 24.62 -4.29 -13.19
N ILE A 196 24.26 -3.21 -13.88
CA ILE A 196 25.22 -2.37 -14.61
C ILE A 196 25.26 -1.07 -13.81
N VAL A 197 26.00 -1.10 -12.70
CA VAL A 197 26.32 0.11 -11.93
C VAL A 197 27.48 0.83 -12.65
N MET A 198 27.56 2.15 -12.51
CA MET A 198 28.66 2.97 -13.06
C MET A 198 29.89 2.97 -12.11
N ILE A 199 30.14 1.87 -11.41
CA ILE A 199 31.14 1.71 -10.35
C ILE A 199 31.81 0.34 -10.54
N GLU A 200 33.08 0.23 -10.17
CA GLU A 200 33.87 -1.00 -10.26
C GLU A 200 33.38 -2.05 -9.24
N GLU A 201 32.52 -2.97 -9.68
CA GLU A 201 31.92 -4.02 -8.83
C GLU A 201 32.93 -5.15 -8.55
N THR A 202 33.26 -5.34 -7.26
CA THR A 202 34.25 -6.33 -6.76
C THR A 202 33.69 -7.74 -6.71
N PHE A 203 34.53 -8.73 -6.35
CA PHE A 203 34.07 -10.10 -6.07
C PHE A 203 33.00 -10.12 -4.96
N SER A 204 33.20 -9.34 -3.89
CA SER A 204 32.28 -9.24 -2.75
C SER A 204 30.89 -8.79 -3.19
N ASP A 205 30.82 -7.76 -4.06
CA ASP A 205 29.56 -7.24 -4.57
C ASP A 205 28.84 -8.29 -5.42
N LYS A 206 29.58 -8.94 -6.32
CA LYS A 206 29.02 -9.87 -7.31
C LYS A 206 28.53 -11.20 -6.76
N LEU A 207 29.07 -11.68 -5.63
CA LEU A 207 28.73 -12.99 -5.06
C LEU A 207 28.45 -12.92 -3.55
N ASN A 208 27.29 -12.35 -3.23
CA ASN A 208 26.87 -12.15 -1.85
C ASN A 208 26.15 -13.38 -1.26
N LEU A 209 26.63 -13.86 -0.10
CA LEU A 209 25.85 -14.77 0.76
C LEU A 209 24.64 -14.07 1.38
N LEU A 210 23.74 -14.85 1.98
CA LEU A 210 22.62 -14.33 2.75
C LEU A 210 23.11 -13.68 4.06
N GLY A 211 22.44 -12.61 4.51
CA GLY A 211 22.73 -11.94 5.79
C GLY A 211 22.78 -12.95 6.95
N GLY A 212 23.79 -12.79 7.82
CA GLY A 212 24.05 -13.67 8.97
C GLY A 212 24.40 -15.13 8.68
N LEU A 213 24.40 -15.60 7.42
CA LEU A 213 24.52 -17.03 7.10
C LEU A 213 25.91 -17.59 7.40
N ALA A 214 26.98 -16.85 7.07
CA ALA A 214 28.36 -17.28 7.30
C ALA A 214 28.67 -17.39 8.79
N GLU A 215 28.33 -16.33 9.52
CA GLU A 215 28.42 -16.22 10.97
C GLU A 215 27.67 -17.36 11.63
N HIS A 216 26.42 -17.60 11.20
CA HIS A 216 25.57 -18.64 11.73
C HIS A 216 26.15 -20.04 11.52
N LEU A 217 26.63 -20.36 10.31
CA LEU A 217 27.18 -21.67 9.96
C LEU A 217 28.38 -22.04 10.84
N TYR A 218 29.16 -21.07 11.31
CA TYR A 218 30.29 -21.27 12.24
C TYR A 218 29.83 -21.49 13.70
N THR A 219 28.65 -21.02 14.09
CA THR A 219 28.09 -21.29 15.42
C THR A 219 27.44 -22.67 15.55
N LYS A 220 27.15 -23.09 16.79
CA LYS A 220 26.32 -24.27 17.08
C LYS A 220 24.80 -24.02 17.01
N ARG A 221 24.36 -22.83 16.58
CA ARG A 221 22.93 -22.50 16.42
C ARG A 221 22.37 -23.28 15.21
N GLY A 222 21.05 -23.46 15.16
CA GLY A 222 20.37 -24.12 14.01
C GLY A 222 19.75 -23.09 13.07
N LEU A 223 19.66 -23.40 11.76
CA LEU A 223 19.33 -22.45 10.67
C LEU A 223 18.12 -21.53 10.93
N MET A 224 17.18 -21.96 11.78
CA MET A 224 16.06 -21.16 12.28
C MET A 224 16.49 -19.80 12.89
N SER A 225 17.72 -19.63 13.41
CA SER A 225 18.15 -18.31 13.90
C SER A 225 18.66 -17.38 12.80
N CYS A 226 19.01 -17.86 11.59
CA CYS A 226 19.18 -16.98 10.43
C CYS A 226 17.85 -16.27 10.09
N MET A 227 16.72 -16.91 10.38
CA MET A 227 15.40 -16.41 10.01
C MET A 227 14.99 -15.15 10.77
N GLN A 228 15.60 -14.86 11.94
CA GLN A 228 15.25 -13.68 12.76
C GLN A 228 15.40 -12.36 11.99
N HIS A 229 16.22 -12.36 10.93
CA HIS A 229 16.56 -11.22 10.07
C HIS A 229 15.87 -11.30 8.69
N LEU A 230 14.98 -12.29 8.49
CA LEU A 230 14.31 -12.60 7.21
C LEU A 230 12.78 -12.61 7.36
N VAL A 231 12.29 -13.34 8.36
CA VAL A 231 10.89 -13.50 8.71
C VAL A 231 10.71 -13.62 10.22
N TYR A 232 9.81 -12.83 10.80
CA TYR A 232 9.45 -12.92 12.22
C TYR A 232 8.10 -13.64 12.39
N PRO A 233 7.89 -14.39 13.49
CA PRO A 233 6.57 -14.88 13.84
C PRO A 233 5.61 -13.70 14.02
N SER A 234 4.46 -13.76 13.37
CA SER A 234 3.45 -12.69 13.38
C SER A 234 2.91 -12.42 14.79
N THR A 235 2.48 -11.18 15.03
CA THR A 235 1.82 -10.80 16.28
C THR A 235 0.42 -11.40 16.39
N ALA A 236 -0.09 -11.53 17.62
CA ALA A 236 -1.44 -12.04 17.85
C ALA A 236 -2.50 -11.13 17.20
N ALA A 237 -3.52 -11.74 16.59
CA ALA A 237 -4.63 -11.01 15.99
C ALA A 237 -5.37 -10.17 17.05
N LYS A 238 -5.62 -8.91 16.72
CA LYS A 238 -6.42 -7.95 17.51
C LYS A 238 -7.92 -8.09 17.23
N LEU A 239 -8.28 -8.67 16.09
CA LEU A 239 -9.67 -8.86 15.66
C LEU A 239 -10.03 -10.36 15.63
N GLU A 240 -11.32 -10.66 15.80
CA GLU A 240 -11.85 -12.01 15.66
C GLU A 240 -12.53 -12.18 14.29
N ALA A 241 -12.78 -13.43 13.89
CA ALA A 241 -13.54 -13.77 12.68
C ALA A 241 -14.89 -13.03 12.59
N GLN A 242 -15.55 -12.76 13.73
CA GLN A 242 -16.86 -12.08 13.78
C GLN A 242 -16.83 -10.64 13.24
N GLN A 243 -15.69 -9.94 13.32
CA GLN A 243 -15.53 -8.60 12.75
C GLN A 243 -15.50 -8.64 11.21
N PHE A 244 -15.06 -9.76 10.62
CA PHE A 244 -14.90 -9.93 9.17
C PHE A 244 -16.12 -10.54 8.46
N GLN A 245 -17.23 -10.78 9.16
CA GLN A 245 -18.51 -11.23 8.57
C GLN A 245 -19.00 -10.38 7.38
N HIS A 246 -18.58 -9.12 7.29
CA HIS A 246 -18.90 -8.22 6.18
C HIS A 246 -18.17 -8.56 4.87
N LEU A 247 -17.22 -9.51 4.91
CA LEU A 247 -16.52 -10.05 3.76
C LEU A 247 -17.07 -11.42 3.33
N ASP A 248 -18.02 -12.04 4.05
CA ASP A 248 -18.54 -13.35 3.64
C ASP A 248 -19.28 -13.26 2.28
N PRO A 249 -19.08 -14.23 1.35
CA PRO A 249 -18.44 -15.52 1.56
C PRO A 249 -16.89 -15.53 1.52
N LEU A 250 -16.23 -14.46 1.08
CA LEU A 250 -14.77 -14.43 0.87
C LEU A 250 -13.97 -14.80 2.13
N TYR A 251 -14.42 -14.44 3.33
CA TYR A 251 -13.76 -14.87 4.57
C TYR A 251 -13.80 -16.40 4.75
N SER A 252 -14.95 -17.02 4.46
CA SER A 252 -15.09 -18.48 4.45
C SER A 252 -14.28 -19.16 3.33
N ASP A 253 -14.21 -18.57 2.14
CA ASP A 253 -13.42 -19.08 1.00
C ASP A 253 -11.92 -19.03 1.32
N LEU A 254 -11.42 -17.89 1.83
CA LEU A 254 -10.03 -17.74 2.29
C LEU A 254 -9.69 -18.72 3.43
N SER A 255 -10.63 -18.95 4.35
CA SER A 255 -10.48 -19.95 5.41
C SER A 255 -10.35 -21.38 4.85
N CYS A 256 -11.14 -21.73 3.82
CA CYS A 256 -11.05 -23.01 3.13
C CYS A 256 -9.72 -23.16 2.36
N LEU A 257 -9.30 -22.14 1.62
CA LEU A 257 -8.03 -22.11 0.89
C LEU A 257 -6.83 -22.28 1.85
N CYS A 258 -6.86 -21.60 3.00
CA CYS A 258 -5.88 -21.77 4.08
C CYS A 258 -5.76 -23.23 4.57
N GLN A 259 -6.82 -24.04 4.54
CA GLN A 259 -6.79 -25.43 4.98
C GLN A 259 -6.27 -26.42 3.92
N THR A 260 -6.09 -26.00 2.66
CA THR A 260 -5.64 -26.89 1.59
C THR A 260 -4.21 -27.43 1.83
N SER A 261 -3.94 -28.65 1.33
CA SER A 261 -2.62 -29.29 1.42
C SER A 261 -1.63 -28.81 0.35
N ARG A 262 -2.13 -28.18 -0.71
CA ARG A 262 -1.32 -27.49 -1.72
C ARG A 262 -0.97 -26.09 -1.20
N PRO A 263 0.31 -25.67 -1.20
CA PRO A 263 0.67 -24.27 -1.01
C PRO A 263 0.07 -23.38 -2.11
N LEU A 264 -0.41 -22.19 -1.74
CA LEU A 264 -1.03 -21.22 -2.66
C LEU A 264 -0.38 -19.83 -2.54
N ASN A 265 -0.40 -19.07 -3.64
CA ASN A 265 -0.09 -17.64 -3.67
C ASN A 265 -1.41 -16.84 -3.75
N ILE A 266 -1.74 -16.11 -2.68
CA ILE A 266 -2.99 -15.35 -2.54
C ILE A 266 -2.65 -13.85 -2.46
N LEU A 267 -3.17 -13.03 -3.38
CA LEU A 267 -2.99 -11.58 -3.39
C LEU A 267 -4.24 -10.87 -2.84
N LEU A 268 -4.07 -10.15 -1.73
CA LEU A 268 -5.07 -9.30 -1.09
C LEU A 268 -4.76 -7.83 -1.37
N HIS A 269 -5.55 -7.20 -2.25
CA HIS A 269 -5.42 -5.76 -2.51
C HIS A 269 -6.57 -4.96 -1.90
N GLY A 270 -6.49 -3.63 -1.95
CA GLY A 270 -7.54 -2.72 -1.45
C GLY A 270 -6.95 -1.50 -0.76
N LYS A 271 -7.81 -0.51 -0.48
CA LYS A 271 -7.40 0.81 0.04
C LYS A 271 -6.60 0.70 1.36
N PRO A 272 -5.67 1.63 1.65
CA PRO A 272 -4.91 1.62 2.90
C PRO A 272 -5.80 1.56 4.14
N GLY A 273 -5.41 0.76 5.14
CA GLY A 273 -6.06 0.68 6.44
C GLY A 273 -7.38 -0.11 6.53
N VAL A 274 -7.88 -0.71 5.44
CA VAL A 274 -9.07 -1.60 5.47
C VAL A 274 -8.86 -2.91 6.27
N GLY A 275 -7.64 -3.18 6.76
CA GLY A 275 -7.34 -4.30 7.64
C GLY A 275 -6.78 -5.56 6.98
N LYS A 276 -6.20 -5.46 5.77
CA LYS A 276 -5.67 -6.61 5.00
C LYS A 276 -4.70 -7.50 5.80
N SER A 277 -3.63 -6.95 6.36
CA SER A 277 -2.65 -7.70 7.15
C SER A 277 -3.28 -8.28 8.43
N GLU A 278 -4.23 -7.57 9.03
CA GLU A 278 -4.97 -8.00 10.21
C GLU A 278 -5.95 -9.16 9.92
N LEU A 279 -6.56 -9.18 8.73
CA LEU A 279 -7.33 -10.30 8.22
C LEU A 279 -6.45 -11.56 8.08
N VAL A 280 -5.23 -11.44 7.57
CA VAL A 280 -4.27 -12.57 7.46
C VAL A 280 -3.91 -13.12 8.85
N ARG A 281 -3.63 -12.24 9.83
CA ARG A 281 -3.39 -12.63 11.24
C ARG A 281 -4.60 -13.38 11.82
N THR A 282 -5.79 -12.83 11.63
CA THR A 282 -7.06 -13.40 12.12
C THR A 282 -7.35 -14.75 11.49
N LEU A 283 -7.16 -14.92 10.18
CA LEU A 283 -7.28 -16.19 9.47
C LEU A 283 -6.29 -17.22 10.02
N SER A 284 -5.00 -16.88 10.13
CA SER A 284 -3.99 -17.82 10.65
C SER A 284 -4.30 -18.29 12.08
N HIS A 285 -4.70 -17.37 12.96
CA HIS A 285 -5.07 -17.69 14.33
C HIS A 285 -6.30 -18.62 14.38
N THR A 286 -7.36 -18.29 13.65
CA THR A 286 -8.61 -19.07 13.60
C THR A 286 -8.40 -20.47 12.99
N MET A 287 -7.44 -20.60 12.06
CA MET A 287 -7.06 -21.89 11.45
C MET A 287 -5.97 -22.66 12.23
N GLY A 288 -5.47 -22.13 13.36
CA GLY A 288 -4.41 -22.78 14.16
C GLY A 288 -3.05 -22.88 13.44
N LYS A 289 -2.79 -22.02 12.47
CA LYS A 289 -1.55 -22.00 11.66
C LYS A 289 -0.54 -20.97 12.16
N ASN A 290 0.74 -21.23 11.89
CA ASN A 290 1.83 -20.34 12.27
C ASN A 290 2.05 -19.30 11.16
N LEU A 291 1.74 -18.02 11.39
CA LEU A 291 2.01 -16.95 10.43
C LEU A 291 3.41 -16.35 10.65
N TYR A 292 4.12 -16.12 9.56
CA TYR A 292 5.42 -15.45 9.53
C TYR A 292 5.36 -14.24 8.60
N GLU A 293 5.76 -13.07 9.06
CA GLU A 293 5.81 -11.84 8.26
C GLU A 293 7.23 -11.61 7.73
N VAL A 294 7.37 -11.30 6.43
CA VAL A 294 8.66 -10.98 5.79
C VAL A 294 9.10 -9.58 6.21
N THR A 295 10.36 -9.42 6.59
CA THR A 295 10.84 -8.14 7.10
C THR A 295 10.76 -7.01 6.05
N SER A 296 10.51 -5.80 6.53
CA SER A 296 10.62 -4.53 5.80
C SER A 296 11.74 -3.64 6.31
N THR A 297 12.34 -3.96 7.47
CA THR A 297 13.50 -3.26 8.05
C THR A 297 14.66 -4.21 8.33
N ASP A 298 15.89 -3.70 8.37
CA ASP A 298 17.10 -4.46 8.67
C ASP A 298 17.43 -4.47 10.18
N GLU A 299 18.69 -4.73 10.54
CA GLU A 299 19.15 -4.79 11.94
C GLU A 299 19.32 -3.41 12.58
N ASP A 300 19.60 -2.38 11.79
CA ASP A 300 19.72 -0.98 12.23
C ASP A 300 18.36 -0.25 12.22
N GLY A 301 17.39 -0.80 11.49
CA GLY A 301 16.01 -0.34 11.39
C GLY A 301 15.69 0.40 10.09
N ASP A 302 16.63 0.41 9.13
CA ASP A 302 16.46 1.08 7.84
C ASP A 302 15.64 0.22 6.85
N PRO A 303 14.98 0.84 5.84
CA PRO A 303 14.10 0.12 4.92
C PRO A 303 14.84 -0.87 4.00
N VAL A 304 14.46 -2.14 4.07
CA VAL A 304 15.05 -3.22 3.28
C VAL A 304 14.58 -3.15 1.83
N GLN A 305 15.52 -2.97 0.90
CA GLN A 305 15.22 -2.92 -0.53
C GLN A 305 14.45 -4.17 -1.00
N GLY A 306 13.47 -3.99 -1.89
CA GLY A 306 12.56 -5.06 -2.32
C GLY A 306 13.25 -6.35 -2.82
N HIS A 307 14.44 -6.25 -3.42
CA HIS A 307 15.22 -7.41 -3.86
C HIS A 307 15.75 -8.26 -2.68
N HIS A 308 16.15 -7.64 -1.57
CA HIS A 308 16.47 -8.35 -0.33
C HIS A 308 15.21 -8.96 0.32
N ARG A 309 14.06 -8.24 0.31
CA ARG A 309 12.78 -8.78 0.81
C ARG A 309 12.35 -10.03 0.03
N LEU A 310 12.49 -10.03 -1.29
CA LEU A 310 12.29 -11.21 -2.15
C LEU A 310 13.24 -12.37 -1.82
N ARG A 311 14.51 -12.09 -1.52
CA ARG A 311 15.50 -13.09 -1.12
C ARG A 311 15.13 -13.74 0.23
N ALA A 312 14.74 -12.93 1.22
CA ALA A 312 14.24 -13.40 2.51
C ALA A 312 13.00 -14.29 2.34
N TYR A 313 12.09 -13.93 1.45
CA TYR A 313 10.92 -14.73 1.10
C TYR A 313 11.29 -16.10 0.47
N GLN A 314 12.18 -16.14 -0.52
CA GLN A 314 12.61 -17.39 -1.18
C GLN A 314 13.26 -18.38 -0.21
N VAL A 315 14.13 -17.90 0.68
CA VAL A 315 14.76 -18.72 1.71
C VAL A 315 13.69 -19.24 2.67
N SER A 316 12.77 -18.38 3.12
CA SER A 316 11.68 -18.74 4.02
C SER A 316 10.73 -19.78 3.43
N GLN A 317 10.48 -19.75 2.12
CA GLN A 317 9.69 -20.77 1.42
C GLN A 317 10.26 -22.19 1.58
N GLN A 318 11.58 -22.37 1.66
CA GLN A 318 12.19 -23.68 1.92
C GLN A 318 12.31 -23.99 3.42
N LEU A 319 12.58 -22.98 4.26
CA LEU A 319 12.75 -23.17 5.70
C LEU A 319 11.42 -23.47 6.43
N LEU A 320 10.32 -22.86 6.00
CA LEU A 320 8.99 -23.04 6.59
C LEU A 320 8.18 -24.18 5.96
N LYS A 321 8.74 -24.92 5.00
CA LYS A 321 8.06 -26.03 4.31
C LYS A 321 7.67 -27.15 5.29
N HIS A 322 6.37 -27.42 5.40
CA HIS A 322 5.81 -28.42 6.31
C HIS A 322 4.81 -29.32 5.56
N PRO A 323 4.79 -30.66 5.76
CA PRO A 323 3.87 -31.56 5.06
C PRO A 323 2.40 -31.15 5.17
N ASP A 324 1.96 -30.79 6.38
CA ASP A 324 0.57 -30.37 6.66
C ASP A 324 0.29 -28.88 6.34
N ASN A 325 1.16 -28.20 5.58
CA ASN A 325 1.05 -26.77 5.24
C ASN A 325 0.81 -25.89 6.49
N LYS A 326 1.41 -26.24 7.65
CA LYS A 326 1.11 -25.64 8.97
C LYS A 326 1.57 -24.18 9.11
N ASN A 327 2.61 -23.80 8.38
CA ASN A 327 3.13 -22.45 8.35
C ASN A 327 2.47 -21.66 7.22
N LEU A 328 2.35 -20.35 7.39
CA LEU A 328 1.90 -19.38 6.40
C LEU A 328 2.92 -18.23 6.34
N ILE A 329 3.06 -17.60 5.16
CA ILE A 329 3.90 -16.41 5.00
C ILE A 329 3.00 -15.21 4.66
N CYS A 330 3.30 -14.04 5.22
CA CYS A 330 2.72 -12.76 4.82
C CYS A 330 3.82 -11.85 4.26
N PHE A 331 3.63 -11.37 3.04
CA PHE A 331 4.46 -10.37 2.39
C PHE A 331 3.62 -9.11 2.22
N ASP A 332 3.84 -8.10 3.07
CA ASP A 332 3.14 -6.81 2.96
C ASP A 332 3.86 -5.87 1.97
N GLU A 333 3.13 -4.91 1.42
CA GLU A 333 3.65 -3.88 0.48
C GLU A 333 4.41 -4.51 -0.72
N ILE A 334 3.75 -5.43 -1.44
CA ILE A 334 4.32 -6.08 -2.63
C ILE A 334 4.62 -5.09 -3.78
N GLU A 335 3.95 -3.93 -3.82
CA GLU A 335 4.23 -2.84 -4.77
C GLU A 335 5.71 -2.40 -4.79
N ASP A 336 6.42 -2.46 -3.66
CA ASP A 336 7.87 -2.15 -3.56
C ASP A 336 8.75 -3.02 -4.48
N LEU A 337 8.25 -4.18 -4.92
CA LEU A 337 8.93 -5.10 -5.82
C LEU A 337 8.83 -4.68 -7.29
N PHE A 338 7.93 -3.75 -7.60
CA PHE A 338 7.57 -3.35 -8.95
C PHE A 338 7.84 -1.85 -9.14
N PRO A 339 9.09 -1.45 -9.50
CA PRO A 339 9.41 -0.04 -9.69
C PRO A 339 8.49 0.59 -10.74
N ILE A 340 7.84 1.69 -10.38
CA ILE A 340 6.94 2.43 -11.25
C ILE A 340 7.75 2.98 -12.44
N ASP A 341 7.55 2.42 -13.64
CA ASP A 341 8.15 2.88 -14.90
C ASP A 341 7.56 4.25 -15.31
N SER A 342 7.91 5.29 -14.55
CA SER A 342 7.41 6.68 -14.65
C SER A 342 7.69 7.36 -16.01
N HIS A 343 8.53 6.76 -16.85
CA HIS A 343 8.74 7.18 -18.24
C HIS A 343 7.57 6.88 -19.17
N HIS A 344 6.65 5.97 -18.84
CA HIS A 344 5.54 5.60 -19.73
C HIS A 344 4.51 6.72 -19.98
N LEU A 345 4.50 7.79 -19.19
CA LEU A 345 3.53 8.89 -19.29
C LEU A 345 3.89 10.01 -20.29
N PHE A 346 5.14 10.11 -20.76
CA PHE A 346 5.57 11.28 -21.55
C PHE A 346 6.24 11.02 -22.91
N PHE A 347 6.91 9.89 -23.13
CA PHE A 347 7.49 9.58 -24.45
C PHE A 347 7.37 8.09 -24.81
N GLY A 348 6.84 7.82 -26.00
CA GLY A 348 6.64 6.46 -26.53
C GLY A 348 7.93 5.76 -26.99
N ARG A 349 8.88 5.52 -26.07
CA ARG A 349 10.07 4.69 -26.29
C ARG A 349 10.35 3.81 -25.06
N SER A 350 10.24 2.50 -25.23
CA SER A 350 10.45 1.50 -24.19
C SER A 350 11.94 1.29 -23.88
N THR A 351 12.38 1.67 -22.67
CA THR A 351 13.68 1.30 -22.09
C THR A 351 13.65 -0.14 -21.55
N SER A 352 13.44 -1.10 -22.45
CA SER A 352 13.02 -2.48 -22.14
C SER A 352 14.12 -3.44 -21.67
N SER A 353 15.24 -2.94 -21.12
CA SER A 353 16.38 -3.77 -20.69
C SER A 353 16.37 -4.13 -19.21
N ARG A 354 15.96 -3.22 -18.30
CA ARG A 354 16.00 -3.47 -16.84
C ARG A 354 14.89 -4.40 -16.34
N SER A 355 13.69 -4.36 -16.93
CA SER A 355 12.52 -5.04 -16.37
C SER A 355 12.35 -6.52 -16.79
N SER A 356 13.08 -7.01 -17.80
CA SER A 356 12.90 -8.38 -18.34
C SER A 356 13.43 -9.48 -17.42
N LEU A 357 14.62 -9.29 -16.83
CA LEU A 357 15.23 -10.22 -15.87
C LEU A 357 14.43 -10.30 -14.58
N GLY A 358 14.02 -9.15 -14.02
CA GLY A 358 13.13 -9.07 -12.86
C GLY A 358 11.78 -9.75 -13.10
N LYS A 359 11.16 -9.51 -14.27
CA LYS A 359 9.92 -10.20 -14.68
C LYS A 359 10.10 -11.72 -14.71
N ALA A 360 11.14 -12.23 -15.35
CA ALA A 360 11.41 -13.67 -15.40
C ALA A 360 11.70 -14.29 -14.01
N TYR A 361 12.30 -13.53 -13.10
CA TYR A 361 12.61 -13.95 -11.73
C TYR A 361 11.34 -14.05 -10.87
N ILE A 362 10.57 -12.98 -10.77
CA ILE A 362 9.32 -12.92 -9.97
C ILE A 362 8.30 -13.94 -10.52
N ASN A 363 8.22 -14.11 -11.84
CA ASN A 363 7.38 -15.11 -12.48
C ASN A 363 7.60 -16.53 -11.93
N ARG A 364 8.86 -16.93 -11.71
CA ARG A 364 9.23 -18.26 -11.17
C ARG A 364 8.92 -18.40 -9.68
N ILE A 365 9.07 -17.32 -8.93
CA ILE A 365 8.75 -17.26 -7.49
C ILE A 365 7.25 -17.48 -7.26
N LEU A 366 6.40 -16.99 -8.17
CA LEU A 366 4.94 -17.17 -8.12
C LEU A 366 4.46 -18.54 -8.66
N GLU A 367 5.23 -19.22 -9.53
CA GLU A 367 4.82 -20.48 -10.20
C GLU A 367 4.64 -21.69 -9.27
N ALA A 368 5.43 -21.79 -8.21
CA ALA A 368 5.51 -23.00 -7.38
C ALA A 368 5.83 -22.69 -5.90
N PRO A 369 4.85 -22.17 -5.13
CA PRO A 369 5.04 -21.94 -3.69
C PRO A 369 5.30 -23.24 -2.92
N ASN A 370 6.09 -23.16 -1.86
CA ASN A 370 6.37 -24.29 -0.94
C ASN A 370 5.58 -24.18 0.38
N VAL A 371 5.12 -22.98 0.72
CA VAL A 371 4.32 -22.56 1.86
C VAL A 371 3.29 -21.56 1.34
N THR A 372 2.06 -21.62 1.87
CA THR A 372 0.99 -20.71 1.45
C THR A 372 1.35 -19.28 1.82
N THR A 373 1.32 -18.39 0.83
CA THR A 373 1.74 -17.00 0.97
C THR A 373 0.58 -16.06 0.70
N PHE A 374 0.30 -15.21 1.69
CA PHE A 374 -0.49 -14.01 1.52
C PHE A 374 0.43 -12.87 1.09
N TRP A 375 0.12 -12.29 -0.05
CA TRP A 375 0.73 -11.07 -0.55
C TRP A 375 -0.27 -9.94 -0.34
N VAL A 376 0.14 -8.84 0.26
CA VAL A 376 -0.74 -7.69 0.54
C VAL A 376 -0.28 -6.49 -0.29
N SER A 377 -1.25 -5.77 -0.86
CA SER A 377 -0.99 -4.58 -1.69
C SER A 377 -1.97 -3.46 -1.42
N ASN A 378 -1.52 -2.20 -1.48
CA ASN A 378 -2.37 -1.01 -1.45
C ASN A 378 -2.75 -0.52 -2.86
N GLN A 379 -1.95 -0.82 -3.88
CA GLN A 379 -2.07 -0.26 -5.23
C GLN A 379 -1.83 -1.34 -6.31
N VAL A 380 -2.82 -2.22 -6.50
CA VAL A 380 -2.74 -3.35 -7.45
C VAL A 380 -2.55 -2.88 -8.90
N GLU A 381 -2.95 -1.65 -9.22
CA GLU A 381 -2.82 -1.06 -10.56
C GLU A 381 -1.35 -0.87 -11.02
N GLN A 382 -0.38 -0.92 -10.10
CA GLN A 382 1.05 -0.89 -10.42
C GLN A 382 1.61 -2.27 -10.83
N ILE A 383 0.87 -3.35 -10.54
CA ILE A 383 1.31 -4.72 -10.80
C ILE A 383 0.92 -5.12 -12.23
N ASP A 384 1.92 -5.43 -13.06
CA ASP A 384 1.71 -5.91 -14.44
C ASP A 384 0.72 -7.10 -14.47
N PRO A 385 -0.37 -7.04 -15.28
CA PRO A 385 -1.34 -8.14 -15.38
C PRO A 385 -0.76 -9.51 -15.76
N ALA A 386 0.46 -9.57 -16.28
CA ALA A 386 1.19 -10.84 -16.47
C ALA A 386 1.58 -11.52 -15.15
N TYR A 387 1.79 -10.77 -14.06
CA TYR A 387 1.99 -11.30 -12.71
C TYR A 387 0.67 -11.68 -12.05
N LEU A 388 -0.38 -10.85 -12.20
CA LEU A 388 -1.69 -11.08 -11.56
C LEU A 388 -2.28 -12.47 -11.92
N ARG A 389 -2.01 -12.96 -13.13
CA ARG A 389 -2.40 -14.30 -13.63
C ARG A 389 -1.65 -15.48 -12.98
N ARG A 390 -0.70 -15.24 -12.07
CA ARG A 390 0.17 -16.25 -11.45
C ARG A 390 -0.12 -16.48 -9.96
N PHE A 391 -0.96 -15.66 -9.35
CA PHE A 391 -1.53 -15.94 -8.04
C PHE A 391 -2.69 -16.94 -8.21
N ASP A 392 -2.83 -17.88 -7.29
CA ASP A 392 -3.95 -18.83 -7.25
C ASP A 392 -5.28 -18.11 -6.94
N LEU A 393 -5.20 -16.97 -6.24
CA LEU A 393 -6.32 -16.04 -6.01
C LEU A 393 -5.80 -14.59 -6.00
N VAL A 394 -6.52 -13.69 -6.68
CA VAL A 394 -6.41 -12.23 -6.50
C VAL A 394 -7.78 -11.73 -6.04
N THR A 395 -7.84 -10.96 -4.96
CA THR A 395 -9.10 -10.43 -4.44
C THR A 395 -8.92 -9.06 -3.80
N GLU A 396 -9.96 -8.22 -3.91
CA GLU A 396 -10.05 -6.97 -3.16
C GLU A 396 -10.63 -7.23 -1.77
N ILE A 397 -10.00 -6.65 -0.75
CA ILE A 397 -10.54 -6.49 0.59
C ILE A 397 -11.26 -5.15 0.65
N LYS A 398 -12.59 -5.19 0.53
CA LYS A 398 -13.46 -4.02 0.56
C LYS A 398 -13.55 -3.45 1.98
N GLY A 399 -13.88 -2.16 2.09
CA GLY A 399 -13.95 -1.48 3.38
C GLY A 399 -15.09 -2.01 4.26
N PRO A 400 -14.93 -2.07 5.59
CA PRO A 400 -16.00 -2.50 6.48
C PRO A 400 -17.22 -1.58 6.39
N THR A 401 -18.42 -2.18 6.30
CA THR A 401 -19.71 -1.46 6.27
C THR A 401 -19.94 -0.63 7.54
N GLN A 402 -20.87 0.34 7.52
CA GLN A 402 -21.16 1.18 8.70
C GLN A 402 -21.50 0.33 9.96
N GLU A 403 -22.15 -0.82 9.79
CA GLU A 403 -22.45 -1.76 10.88
C GLU A 403 -21.20 -2.49 11.38
N ALA A 404 -20.37 -3.03 10.47
CA ALA A 404 -19.10 -3.66 10.83
C ALA A 404 -18.15 -2.66 11.53
N ARG A 405 -18.08 -1.42 11.05
CA ARG A 405 -17.33 -0.33 11.70
C ARG A 405 -17.89 0.00 13.08
N THR A 406 -19.20 -0.04 13.27
CA THR A 406 -19.85 0.12 14.59
C THR A 406 -19.41 -1.00 15.55
N LYS A 407 -19.32 -2.26 15.10
CA LYS A 407 -18.77 -3.38 15.90
C LYS A 407 -17.28 -3.15 16.22
N ILE A 408 -16.47 -2.82 15.22
CA ILE A 408 -15.01 -2.60 15.37
C ILE A 408 -14.72 -1.45 16.36
N ILE A 409 -15.41 -0.32 16.24
CA ILE A 409 -15.22 0.83 17.15
C ILE A 409 -15.61 0.47 18.59
N LYS A 410 -16.70 -0.29 18.79
CA LYS A 410 -17.09 -0.79 20.14
C LYS A 410 -15.99 -1.64 20.78
N ASN A 411 -15.35 -2.50 20.00
CA ASN A 411 -14.31 -3.39 20.53
C ASN A 411 -12.98 -2.63 20.76
N LEU A 412 -12.61 -1.69 19.90
CA LEU A 412 -11.38 -0.88 20.05
C LEU A 412 -11.47 0.18 21.17
N ALA A 413 -12.66 0.50 21.64
CA ALA A 413 -12.92 1.47 22.69
C ALA A 413 -13.78 0.89 23.83
N SER A 414 -13.65 -0.42 24.10
CA SER A 414 -14.40 -1.15 25.15
C SER A 414 -14.30 -0.52 26.53
N ASP A 415 -13.16 0.09 26.82
CA ASP A 415 -12.78 0.58 28.15
C ASP A 415 -13.28 2.01 28.40
N LEU A 416 -13.89 2.64 27.39
CA LEU A 416 -14.42 4.00 27.44
C LEU A 416 -15.96 4.01 27.48
N PRO A 417 -16.57 4.78 28.41
CA PRO A 417 -18.01 5.04 28.36
C PRO A 417 -18.31 5.94 27.15
N LEU A 418 -18.89 5.38 26.09
CA LEU A 418 -19.26 6.08 24.86
C LEU A 418 -20.69 5.70 24.48
N SER A 419 -21.52 6.66 24.07
CA SER A 419 -22.90 6.35 23.70
C SER A 419 -22.98 5.62 22.34
N GLU A 420 -23.96 4.71 22.20
CA GLU A 420 -24.23 4.06 20.91
C GLU A 420 -24.46 5.06 19.77
N ALA A 421 -25.11 6.19 20.06
CA ALA A 421 -25.38 7.24 19.09
C ALA A 421 -24.09 7.89 18.58
N TRP A 422 -23.15 8.19 19.48
CA TRP A 422 -21.85 8.74 19.11
C TRP A 422 -21.00 7.73 18.32
N ILE A 423 -20.98 6.45 18.72
CA ILE A 423 -20.28 5.39 17.96
C ILE A 423 -20.89 5.21 16.56
N LYS A 424 -22.23 5.15 16.44
CA LYS A 424 -22.94 5.05 15.16
C LYS A 424 -22.74 6.29 14.28
N GLN A 425 -22.45 7.45 14.86
CA GLN A 425 -22.03 8.65 14.14
C GLN A 425 -20.56 8.57 13.68
N LEU A 426 -19.64 8.11 14.54
CA LEU A 426 -18.23 7.92 14.19
C LEU A 426 -18.06 6.92 13.03
N ALA A 427 -18.84 5.84 13.04
CA ALA A 427 -18.86 4.81 12.00
C ALA A 427 -19.24 5.33 10.59
N LYS A 428 -19.76 6.56 10.45
CA LYS A 428 -20.06 7.21 9.16
C LYS A 428 -18.87 7.92 8.50
N HIS A 429 -17.73 8.04 9.19
CA HIS A 429 -16.56 8.74 8.66
C HIS A 429 -15.52 7.72 8.17
N HIS A 430 -15.61 7.28 6.91
CA HIS A 430 -14.82 6.18 6.32
C HIS A 430 -13.30 6.41 6.35
N GLN A 431 -12.88 7.68 6.34
CA GLN A 431 -11.48 8.12 6.46
C GLN A 431 -10.86 7.86 7.86
N LEU A 432 -11.65 7.44 8.86
CA LEU A 432 -11.11 7.05 10.17
C LEU A 432 -10.60 5.60 10.15
N GLN A 433 -9.28 5.46 10.20
CA GLN A 433 -8.60 4.18 10.23
C GLN A 433 -8.66 3.53 11.62
N PRO A 434 -8.79 2.19 11.72
CA PRO A 434 -8.85 1.47 13.01
C PRO A 434 -7.69 1.80 13.97
N GLY A 435 -6.46 1.90 13.47
CA GLY A 435 -5.29 2.23 14.30
C GLY A 435 -5.34 3.63 14.93
N HIS A 436 -5.92 4.62 14.25
CA HIS A 436 -6.13 5.96 14.83
C HIS A 436 -7.18 5.94 15.94
N ILE A 437 -8.21 5.08 15.81
CA ILE A 437 -9.25 4.88 16.82
C ILE A 437 -8.68 4.15 18.04
N GLU A 438 -7.86 3.10 17.83
CA GLU A 438 -7.16 2.37 18.89
C GLU A 438 -6.21 3.29 19.69
N GLN A 439 -5.39 4.10 19.01
CA GLN A 439 -4.45 4.99 19.67
C GLN A 439 -5.16 6.11 20.45
N ALA A 440 -6.22 6.69 19.87
CA ALA A 440 -7.07 7.66 20.58
C ALA A 440 -7.73 7.02 21.81
N ALA A 441 -8.29 5.81 21.68
CA ALA A 441 -8.96 5.12 22.78
C ALA A 441 -8.02 4.87 23.96
N LYS A 442 -6.77 4.44 23.69
CA LYS A 442 -5.73 4.25 24.72
C LYS A 442 -5.41 5.55 25.46
N SER A 443 -5.02 6.61 24.73
CA SER A 443 -4.67 7.90 25.35
C SER A 443 -5.84 8.55 26.09
N VAL A 444 -7.08 8.37 25.62
CA VAL A 444 -8.27 8.87 26.34
C VAL A 444 -8.56 8.00 27.57
N THR A 445 -8.34 6.68 27.53
CA THR A 445 -8.52 5.80 28.70
C THR A 445 -7.59 6.18 29.85
N GLU A 446 -6.33 6.49 29.56
CA GLU A 446 -5.37 7.01 30.55
C GLU A 446 -5.85 8.32 31.19
N MET A 447 -6.37 9.27 30.41
CA MET A 447 -6.97 10.51 30.94
C MET A 447 -8.24 10.25 31.76
N MET A 448 -9.10 9.33 31.32
CA MET A 448 -10.35 8.98 31.99
C MET A 448 -10.14 8.18 33.29
N ASN A 449 -8.96 7.60 33.51
CA ASN A 449 -8.57 7.04 34.81
C ASN A 449 -8.28 8.13 35.86
N LEU A 450 -7.87 9.33 35.44
CA LEU A 450 -7.65 10.49 36.33
C LEU A 450 -8.93 11.31 36.54
N PHE A 451 -9.85 11.31 35.57
CA PHE A 451 -11.08 12.10 35.62
C PHE A 451 -12.10 11.59 36.64
N LYS A 452 -12.49 12.42 37.61
CA LYS A 452 -13.54 12.13 38.60
C LYS A 452 -14.84 12.86 38.23
N GLY A 453 -15.90 12.09 38.01
CA GLY A 453 -17.24 12.59 37.71
C GLY A 453 -18.25 11.45 37.60
N ASN A 454 -19.54 11.79 37.55
CA ASN A 454 -20.63 10.82 37.41
C ASN A 454 -20.61 10.16 36.02
N GLU A 455 -21.28 9.01 35.87
CA GLU A 455 -21.29 8.21 34.62
C GLU A 455 -21.60 9.03 33.36
N GLN A 456 -22.63 9.88 33.39
CA GLN A 456 -22.98 10.79 32.28
C GLN A 456 -21.88 11.80 31.96
N GLN A 457 -21.17 12.31 32.98
CA GLN A 457 -20.05 13.23 32.81
C GLN A 457 -18.82 12.49 32.23
N ARG A 458 -18.55 11.27 32.69
CA ARG A 458 -17.51 10.41 32.12
C ARG A 458 -17.79 10.08 30.66
N CYS A 459 -19.05 9.82 30.30
CA CYS A 459 -19.46 9.58 28.92
C CYS A 459 -19.25 10.81 28.03
N ALA A 460 -19.77 11.98 28.44
CA ALA A 460 -19.62 13.22 27.69
C ALA A 460 -18.15 13.64 27.52
N GLU A 461 -17.32 13.47 28.56
CA GLU A 461 -15.89 13.77 28.49
C GLU A 461 -15.11 12.79 27.62
N SER A 462 -15.44 11.48 27.66
CA SER A 462 -14.85 10.48 26.76
C SER A 462 -15.17 10.77 25.29
N GLU A 463 -16.43 11.11 24.98
CA GLU A 463 -16.85 11.55 23.64
C GLU A 463 -16.14 12.84 23.19
N ARG A 464 -15.94 13.79 24.12
CA ARG A 464 -15.23 15.05 23.86
C ARG A 464 -13.75 14.83 23.56
N LEU A 465 -13.08 14.01 24.37
CA LEU A 465 -11.65 13.71 24.24
C LEU A 465 -11.38 12.85 23.00
N MET A 466 -12.14 11.78 22.76
CA MET A 466 -12.04 11.00 21.52
C MET A 466 -12.29 11.88 20.29
N GLY A 467 -13.29 12.75 20.34
CA GLY A 467 -13.57 13.72 19.30
C GLY A 467 -12.45 14.76 19.08
N LEU A 468 -11.63 15.05 20.09
CA LEU A 468 -10.47 15.94 19.99
C LEU A 468 -9.27 15.24 19.35
N PHE A 469 -8.88 14.06 19.85
CA PHE A 469 -7.76 13.28 19.32
C PHE A 469 -7.97 12.97 17.83
N LEU A 470 -9.13 12.43 17.46
CA LEU A 470 -9.44 12.05 16.08
C LEU A 470 -9.53 13.27 15.14
N LYS A 471 -9.92 14.45 15.64
CA LYS A 471 -9.86 15.71 14.87
C LYS A 471 -8.42 16.15 14.60
N GLY A 472 -7.54 16.07 15.61
CA GLY A 472 -6.12 16.38 15.45
C GLY A 472 -5.45 15.49 14.40
N THR A 473 -5.65 14.17 14.49
CA THR A 473 -5.12 13.22 13.51
C THR A 473 -5.66 13.50 12.10
N GLN A 474 -6.97 13.71 11.93
CA GLN A 474 -7.53 13.97 10.60
C GLN A 474 -7.14 15.33 10.01
N GLN A 475 -6.93 16.37 10.82
CA GLN A 475 -6.42 17.65 10.33
C GLN A 475 -4.98 17.52 9.79
N ALA A 476 -4.14 16.69 10.43
CA ALA A 476 -2.81 16.36 9.89
C ALA A 476 -2.88 15.57 8.58
N THR A 477 -3.90 14.71 8.40
CA THR A 477 -4.15 13.97 7.14
C THR A 477 -5.14 14.67 6.20
N GLY A 478 -5.22 16.01 6.22
CA GLY A 478 -6.01 16.81 5.28
C GLY A 478 -7.53 16.60 5.27
N SER A 479 -8.08 15.94 6.28
CA SER A 479 -9.47 15.46 6.33
C SER A 479 -10.32 16.25 7.32
N THR A 480 -11.53 16.68 6.92
CA THR A 480 -12.41 17.51 7.78
C THR A 480 -13.42 16.67 8.57
N LEU A 481 -13.08 16.35 9.81
CA LEU A 481 -13.91 15.51 10.68
C LEU A 481 -15.11 16.27 11.29
N THR A 482 -16.21 16.39 10.55
CA THR A 482 -17.45 17.07 11.00
C THR A 482 -18.28 16.27 12.02
N ILE A 483 -17.63 15.67 13.02
CA ILE A 483 -18.33 15.20 14.22
C ILE A 483 -18.90 16.43 14.93
N LYS A 484 -20.24 16.54 14.93
CA LYS A 484 -20.98 17.46 15.78
C LYS A 484 -20.73 17.12 17.25
N THR A 485 -19.79 17.82 17.89
CA THR A 485 -19.85 18.08 19.32
C THR A 485 -21.22 18.71 19.65
N GLN A 486 -21.74 18.47 20.86
CA GLN A 486 -23.17 18.63 21.20
C GLN A 486 -23.68 20.09 21.32
N ASN A 487 -23.27 21.00 20.43
CA ASN A 487 -23.84 22.35 20.33
C ASN A 487 -25.21 22.28 19.63
N THR A 488 -26.26 22.41 20.44
CA THR A 488 -27.66 22.21 20.07
C THR A 488 -28.26 23.36 19.25
N HIS A 489 -27.97 23.36 17.95
CA HIS A 489 -28.91 23.87 16.96
C HIS A 489 -29.37 22.72 16.05
N ALA A 490 -30.31 21.94 16.58
CA ALA A 490 -31.09 21.01 15.78
C ALA A 490 -31.86 21.81 14.72
N GLN A 491 -31.59 21.55 13.44
CA GLN A 491 -32.46 22.05 12.38
C GLN A 491 -33.87 21.48 12.60
N PRO A 492 -34.94 22.26 12.40
CA PRO A 492 -36.29 21.75 12.59
C PRO A 492 -36.54 20.53 11.69
N PRO A 493 -37.30 19.53 12.16
CA PRO A 493 -37.51 18.30 11.42
C PRO A 493 -38.10 18.59 10.04
N TYR A 494 -37.53 17.98 9.01
CA TYR A 494 -37.91 18.21 7.63
C TYR A 494 -39.36 17.78 7.40
N SER A 495 -40.18 18.70 6.87
CA SER A 495 -41.63 18.54 6.74
C SER A 495 -42.03 18.63 5.27
N LEU A 496 -42.51 17.52 4.71
CA LEU A 496 -43.00 17.45 3.33
C LEU A 496 -44.13 18.45 3.02
N LYS A 497 -44.82 18.98 4.04
CA LYS A 497 -45.93 19.94 3.90
C LYS A 497 -45.53 21.26 3.23
N HIS A 498 -44.24 21.60 3.24
CA HIS A 498 -43.71 22.84 2.65
C HIS A 498 -43.06 22.64 1.28
N LEU A 499 -43.16 21.44 0.69
CA LEU A 499 -42.71 21.17 -0.69
C LEU A 499 -43.86 21.37 -1.67
N ASN A 500 -43.62 22.16 -2.72
CA ASN A 500 -44.51 22.19 -3.88
C ASN A 500 -43.99 21.21 -4.94
N SER A 501 -44.39 19.94 -4.83
CA SER A 501 -43.97 18.88 -5.74
C SER A 501 -45.08 18.50 -6.72
N THR A 502 -44.71 18.15 -7.96
CA THR A 502 -45.66 17.64 -8.98
C THR A 502 -46.07 16.17 -8.77
N THR A 503 -45.45 15.46 -7.83
CA THR A 503 -45.63 14.03 -7.57
C THR A 503 -45.91 13.79 -6.08
N ASP A 504 -46.76 12.81 -5.73
CA ASP A 504 -46.93 12.41 -4.32
C ASP A 504 -45.68 11.67 -3.80
N ILE A 505 -44.82 12.42 -3.10
CA ILE A 505 -43.60 11.93 -2.45
C ILE A 505 -43.88 10.78 -1.48
N ASN A 506 -45.04 10.73 -0.83
CA ASN A 506 -45.36 9.66 0.14
C ASN A 506 -45.58 8.32 -0.56
N GLN A 507 -46.31 8.32 -1.68
CA GLN A 507 -46.49 7.12 -2.50
C GLN A 507 -45.18 6.65 -3.12
N MET A 508 -44.34 7.58 -3.61
CA MET A 508 -43.01 7.23 -4.10
C MET A 508 -42.15 6.60 -3.01
N ILE A 509 -42.09 7.18 -1.80
CA ILE A 509 -41.35 6.62 -0.66
C ILE A 509 -41.89 5.23 -0.27
N GLN A 510 -43.21 4.98 -0.34
CA GLN A 510 -43.78 3.65 -0.15
C GLN A 510 -43.41 2.67 -1.27
N GLY A 511 -43.23 3.14 -2.51
CA GLY A 511 -42.69 2.35 -3.62
C GLY A 511 -41.24 1.94 -3.37
N LEU A 512 -40.37 2.90 -3.06
CA LEU A 512 -38.94 2.68 -2.76
C LEU A 512 -38.71 1.74 -1.56
N LYS A 513 -39.63 1.74 -0.58
CA LYS A 513 -39.64 0.79 0.55
C LYS A 513 -40.03 -0.65 0.17
N ARG A 514 -40.53 -0.89 -1.05
CA ARG A 514 -40.92 -2.21 -1.57
C ARG A 514 -39.98 -2.69 -2.68
N SER A 515 -39.57 -1.80 -3.59
CA SER A 515 -38.59 -2.12 -4.64
C SER A 515 -37.16 -2.17 -4.12
N HIS A 516 -36.84 -1.40 -3.08
CA HIS A 516 -35.46 -1.14 -2.63
C HIS A 516 -34.52 -0.51 -3.68
N GLU A 517 -35.05 -0.20 -4.86
CA GLU A 517 -34.39 0.34 -6.05
C GLU A 517 -35.18 1.54 -6.59
N GLY A 518 -34.50 2.48 -7.26
CA GLY A 518 -35.16 3.52 -8.04
C GLY A 518 -34.26 4.72 -8.36
N ARG A 519 -34.37 5.23 -9.59
CA ARG A 519 -33.56 6.32 -10.15
C ARG A 519 -34.40 7.61 -10.19
N ILE A 520 -34.03 8.60 -9.38
CA ILE A 520 -34.83 9.80 -9.11
C ILE A 520 -34.07 11.05 -9.56
N ALA A 521 -34.66 11.85 -10.44
CA ALA A 521 -34.19 13.21 -10.74
C ALA A 521 -35.03 14.24 -9.96
N LEU A 522 -34.39 14.95 -9.04
CA LEU A 522 -34.95 16.10 -8.33
C LEU A 522 -34.51 17.38 -9.04
N TYR A 523 -35.46 18.19 -9.51
CA TYR A 523 -35.17 19.40 -10.28
C TYR A 523 -36.10 20.57 -9.96
N GLY A 524 -35.70 21.77 -10.36
CA GLY A 524 -36.39 23.02 -10.08
C GLY A 524 -35.46 24.05 -9.43
N PRO A 525 -35.97 25.23 -9.04
CA PRO A 525 -35.19 26.35 -8.51
C PRO A 525 -34.26 25.99 -7.33
N SER A 526 -33.25 26.83 -7.09
CA SER A 526 -32.44 26.75 -5.87
C SER A 526 -33.27 27.07 -4.62
N GLY A 527 -32.87 26.58 -3.45
CA GLY A 527 -33.58 26.80 -2.18
C GLY A 527 -34.85 25.96 -1.96
N THR A 528 -35.39 25.32 -3.00
CA THR A 528 -36.60 24.45 -2.97
C THR A 528 -36.46 23.20 -2.08
N GLY A 529 -35.23 22.81 -1.72
CA GLY A 529 -34.97 21.75 -0.74
C GLY A 529 -34.60 20.38 -1.32
N LYS A 530 -34.22 20.28 -2.60
CA LYS A 530 -33.77 19.03 -3.28
C LYS A 530 -32.84 18.15 -2.43
N THR A 531 -31.71 18.68 -1.96
CA THR A 531 -30.73 17.96 -1.11
C THR A 531 -31.33 17.47 0.21
N ALA A 532 -32.30 18.20 0.77
CA ALA A 532 -32.97 17.84 2.02
C ALA A 532 -34.04 16.76 1.80
N LEU A 533 -34.69 16.73 0.62
CA LEU A 533 -35.58 15.65 0.23
C LEU A 533 -34.82 14.33 0.08
N GLY A 534 -33.65 14.33 -0.56
CA GLY A 534 -32.81 13.13 -0.65
C GLY A 534 -32.37 12.58 0.72
N LYS A 535 -31.99 13.47 1.64
CA LYS A 535 -31.72 13.13 3.06
C LYS A 535 -32.94 12.49 3.72
N TYR A 536 -34.12 13.10 3.59
CA TYR A 536 -35.36 12.57 4.14
C TYR A 536 -35.76 11.21 3.53
N ILE A 537 -35.52 10.99 2.23
CA ILE A 537 -35.76 9.69 1.57
C ILE A 537 -34.89 8.60 2.20
N SER A 538 -33.59 8.85 2.43
CA SER A 538 -32.71 7.86 3.09
C SER A 538 -33.14 7.53 4.53
N GLU A 539 -33.49 8.54 5.32
CA GLU A 539 -34.02 8.38 6.68
C GLU A 539 -35.34 7.58 6.68
N GLN A 540 -36.22 7.82 5.71
CA GLN A 540 -37.48 7.09 5.59
C GLN A 540 -37.27 5.64 5.14
N VAL A 541 -36.43 5.40 4.13
CA VAL A 541 -36.13 4.05 3.63
C VAL A 541 -35.31 3.24 4.65
N GLY A 542 -34.67 3.90 5.63
CA GLY A 542 -33.92 3.25 6.70
C GLY A 542 -32.51 2.84 6.29
N ARG A 543 -31.95 3.47 5.25
CA ARG A 543 -30.63 3.16 4.68
C ARG A 543 -29.62 4.29 4.95
N PRO A 544 -28.31 4.01 4.92
CA PRO A 544 -27.28 5.06 4.92
C PRO A 544 -27.46 6.03 3.75
N LEU A 545 -26.86 7.22 3.84
CA LEU A 545 -26.84 8.21 2.77
C LEU A 545 -25.40 8.47 2.34
N LEU A 546 -25.09 8.14 1.08
CA LEU A 546 -23.85 8.57 0.45
C LEU A 546 -24.12 9.88 -0.31
N LEU A 547 -23.72 11.01 0.27
CA LEU A 547 -23.80 12.32 -0.37
C LEU A 547 -22.46 12.66 -1.05
N ARG A 548 -22.53 13.00 -2.34
CA ARG A 548 -21.44 13.58 -3.13
C ARG A 548 -21.96 14.83 -3.83
N LYS A 549 -21.14 15.87 -3.97
CA LYS A 549 -21.38 16.90 -5.00
C LYS A 549 -20.75 16.42 -6.31
N ALA A 550 -21.32 16.83 -7.43
CA ALA A 550 -20.70 16.61 -8.73
C ALA A 550 -19.31 17.27 -8.87
N SER A 551 -19.07 18.38 -8.14
CA SER A 551 -17.72 18.98 -8.00
C SER A 551 -16.68 18.04 -7.39
N ASP A 552 -17.10 17.06 -6.58
CA ASP A 552 -16.20 16.14 -5.88
C ASP A 552 -15.73 14.98 -6.77
N LEU A 553 -16.23 14.91 -8.01
CA LEU A 553 -15.96 13.83 -8.98
C LEU A 553 -15.17 14.32 -10.21
N ILE A 554 -15.10 15.64 -10.44
CA ILE A 554 -14.48 16.24 -11.62
C ILE A 554 -13.01 16.53 -11.31
N ASP A 555 -12.12 15.76 -11.92
CA ASP A 555 -10.68 15.95 -11.83
C ASP A 555 -10.09 16.52 -13.14
N MET A 556 -8.89 17.11 -13.07
CA MET A 556 -8.20 17.68 -14.24
C MET A 556 -7.57 16.62 -15.14
N TYR A 557 -7.47 15.37 -14.67
CA TYR A 557 -6.86 14.25 -15.38
C TYR A 557 -7.91 13.36 -16.06
N ILE A 558 -7.72 13.10 -17.35
CA ILE A 558 -8.63 12.27 -18.17
C ILE A 558 -8.63 10.83 -17.65
N GLY A 559 -9.81 10.30 -17.30
CA GLY A 559 -9.99 8.94 -16.78
C GLY A 559 -10.15 8.84 -15.26
N GLU A 560 -9.61 9.78 -14.48
CA GLU A 560 -9.80 9.76 -13.01
C GLU A 560 -11.24 10.13 -12.62
N SER A 561 -11.89 11.02 -13.37
CA SER A 561 -13.30 11.36 -13.14
C SER A 561 -14.22 10.15 -13.37
N GLU A 562 -13.97 9.38 -14.44
CA GLU A 562 -14.64 8.11 -14.71
C GLU A 562 -14.41 7.08 -13.57
N LYS A 563 -13.17 6.94 -13.09
CA LYS A 563 -12.83 6.08 -11.94
C LYS A 563 -13.53 6.52 -10.65
N ASN A 564 -13.65 7.83 -10.41
CA ASN A 564 -14.34 8.42 -9.26
C ASN A 564 -15.86 8.15 -9.31
N ILE A 565 -16.48 8.21 -10.50
CA ILE A 565 -17.89 7.88 -10.71
C ILE A 565 -18.14 6.40 -10.40
N ALA A 566 -17.37 5.49 -10.99
CA ALA A 566 -17.50 4.05 -10.73
C ALA A 566 -17.31 3.74 -9.23
N THR A 567 -16.28 4.31 -8.60
CA THR A 567 -16.01 4.16 -7.16
C THR A 567 -17.15 4.67 -6.27
N MET A 568 -17.87 5.73 -6.70
CA MET A 568 -19.02 6.27 -5.96
C MET A 568 -20.22 5.32 -5.97
N PHE A 569 -20.57 4.74 -7.13
CA PHE A 569 -21.65 3.77 -7.21
C PHE A 569 -21.30 2.47 -6.48
N GLU A 570 -20.06 2.01 -6.62
CA GLU A 570 -19.62 0.80 -5.94
C GLU A 570 -19.62 0.97 -4.41
N GLN A 571 -19.19 2.14 -3.90
CA GLN A 571 -19.33 2.46 -2.46
C GLN A 571 -20.79 2.46 -2.02
N ALA A 572 -21.70 3.04 -2.81
CA ALA A 572 -23.13 3.02 -2.48
C ALA A 572 -23.69 1.60 -2.42
N GLN A 573 -23.25 0.71 -3.32
CA GLN A 573 -23.67 -0.69 -3.37
C GLN A 573 -23.12 -1.47 -2.17
N GLN A 574 -21.83 -1.34 -1.86
CA GLN A 574 -21.18 -1.96 -0.69
C GLN A 574 -21.86 -1.57 0.63
N GLU A 575 -22.35 -0.33 0.75
CA GLU A 575 -23.02 0.16 1.96
C GLU A 575 -24.56 -0.03 1.94
N SER A 576 -25.13 -0.55 0.86
CA SER A 576 -26.59 -0.54 0.60
C SER A 576 -27.21 0.84 0.84
N ALA A 577 -26.48 1.90 0.46
CA ALA A 577 -26.82 3.29 0.74
C ALA A 577 -27.78 3.87 -0.31
N VAL A 578 -28.52 4.90 0.07
CA VAL A 578 -29.12 5.84 -0.87
C VAL A 578 -28.00 6.76 -1.37
N LEU A 579 -27.76 6.76 -2.68
CA LEU A 579 -26.76 7.61 -3.31
C LEU A 579 -27.42 8.92 -3.74
N LEU A 580 -26.92 10.06 -3.22
CA LEU A 580 -27.37 11.40 -3.55
C LEU A 580 -26.22 12.18 -4.18
N LEU A 581 -26.33 12.41 -5.50
CA LEU A 581 -25.44 13.28 -6.27
C LEU A 581 -26.06 14.67 -6.38
N ASP A 582 -25.45 15.66 -5.72
CA ASP A 582 -25.94 17.05 -5.68
C ASP A 582 -25.18 17.96 -6.66
N GLU A 583 -25.81 19.06 -7.07
CA GLU A 583 -25.27 20.05 -8.03
C GLU A 583 -24.84 19.43 -9.38
N GLY A 584 -25.61 18.44 -9.85
CA GLY A 584 -25.36 17.69 -11.09
C GLY A 584 -25.46 18.51 -12.39
N ASP A 585 -25.92 19.76 -12.32
CA ASP A 585 -25.87 20.77 -13.38
C ASP A 585 -24.45 21.27 -13.70
N SER A 586 -23.48 21.04 -12.80
CA SER A 586 -22.05 21.20 -13.10
C SER A 586 -21.51 20.12 -14.05
N PHE A 587 -22.11 18.93 -14.05
CA PHE A 587 -21.63 17.73 -14.75
C PHE A 587 -22.44 17.39 -16.01
N LEU A 588 -23.77 17.47 -15.94
CA LEU A 588 -24.70 17.06 -17.01
C LEU A 588 -25.05 18.22 -17.96
N ARG A 589 -24.05 18.86 -18.56
CA ARG A 589 -24.30 19.87 -19.60
C ARG A 589 -24.67 19.21 -20.93
N SER A 590 -25.47 19.89 -21.75
CA SER A 590 -25.95 19.33 -23.02
C SER A 590 -24.78 18.90 -23.91
N ARG A 591 -24.88 17.68 -24.45
CA ARG A 591 -23.94 17.08 -25.42
C ARG A 591 -23.71 17.96 -26.65
N GLU A 592 -24.68 18.82 -26.98
CA GLU A 592 -24.64 19.76 -28.11
C GLU A 592 -23.81 21.03 -27.85
N GLY A 593 -23.52 21.31 -26.57
CA GLY A 593 -22.65 22.43 -26.14
C GLY A 593 -21.29 21.99 -25.59
N ALA A 594 -21.04 20.68 -25.51
CA ALA A 594 -19.79 20.12 -24.99
C ALA A 594 -18.62 20.50 -25.91
N ARG A 595 -17.54 21.06 -25.34
CA ARG A 595 -16.37 21.50 -26.11
C ARG A 595 -15.27 20.45 -26.18
N ASN A 596 -15.29 19.49 -25.26
CA ASN A 596 -14.25 18.48 -25.11
C ASN A 596 -14.85 17.08 -25.13
N SER A 597 -14.11 16.10 -25.65
CA SER A 597 -14.57 14.69 -25.71
C SER A 597 -14.73 14.06 -24.32
N TRP A 598 -13.94 14.49 -23.33
CA TRP A 598 -13.99 13.96 -21.96
C TRP A 598 -15.30 14.30 -21.22
N GLU A 599 -15.96 15.40 -21.59
CA GLU A 599 -17.28 15.77 -21.03
C GLU A 599 -18.34 14.71 -21.41
N VAL A 600 -18.16 14.03 -22.55
CA VAL A 600 -19.10 13.02 -23.06
C VAL A 600 -18.80 11.62 -22.49
N THR A 601 -17.53 11.28 -22.20
CA THR A 601 -17.16 9.99 -21.60
C THR A 601 -17.66 9.90 -20.16
N GLN A 602 -17.42 10.93 -19.35
CA GLN A 602 -17.88 11.01 -17.96
C GLN A 602 -19.41 10.87 -17.85
N VAL A 603 -20.17 11.58 -18.70
CA VAL A 603 -21.64 11.48 -18.73
C VAL A 603 -22.12 10.08 -19.13
N ASN A 604 -21.44 9.41 -20.08
CA ASN A 604 -21.79 8.03 -20.43
C ASN A 604 -21.45 7.02 -19.32
N GLU A 605 -20.35 7.22 -18.59
CA GLU A 605 -19.99 6.38 -17.44
C GLU A 605 -21.04 6.49 -16.32
N LEU A 606 -21.42 7.71 -15.91
CA LEU A 606 -22.50 7.94 -14.94
C LEU A 606 -23.78 7.20 -15.33
N LEU A 607 -24.18 7.25 -16.61
CA LEU A 607 -25.41 6.61 -17.06
C LEU A 607 -25.30 5.08 -17.12
N THR A 608 -24.10 4.53 -17.32
CA THR A 608 -23.82 3.09 -17.31
C THR A 608 -23.83 2.54 -15.87
N GLN A 609 -23.22 3.27 -14.94
CA GLN A 609 -23.28 2.97 -13.51
C GLN A 609 -24.70 3.09 -12.96
N MET A 610 -25.46 4.12 -13.37
CA MET A 610 -26.89 4.24 -13.04
C MET A 610 -27.71 3.04 -13.54
N GLU A 611 -27.46 2.53 -14.75
CA GLU A 611 -28.19 1.38 -15.29
C GLU A 611 -27.89 0.09 -14.52
N SER A 612 -26.68 -0.08 -13.98
CA SER A 612 -26.20 -1.27 -13.27
C SER A 612 -26.28 -1.19 -11.73
N PHE A 613 -26.78 -0.10 -11.17
CA PHE A 613 -26.90 0.09 -9.72
C PHE A 613 -28.24 -0.42 -9.15
N ASP A 614 -28.19 -1.55 -8.45
CA ASP A 614 -29.34 -2.17 -7.75
C ASP A 614 -29.63 -1.46 -6.42
N GLY A 615 -29.98 -0.16 -6.51
CA GLY A 615 -30.18 0.69 -5.34
C GLY A 615 -31.00 1.95 -5.62
N VAL A 616 -31.06 2.85 -4.63
CA VAL A 616 -31.80 4.13 -4.74
C VAL A 616 -30.82 5.23 -5.10
N PHE A 617 -30.86 5.68 -6.35
CA PHE A 617 -30.04 6.79 -6.87
C PHE A 617 -30.87 8.07 -6.97
N ILE A 618 -30.33 9.18 -6.47
CA ILE A 618 -30.98 10.48 -6.47
C ILE A 618 -30.01 11.51 -7.07
N LEU A 619 -30.39 12.11 -8.19
CA LEU A 619 -29.72 13.26 -8.77
C LEU A 619 -30.45 14.54 -8.32
N SER A 620 -29.70 15.58 -7.95
CA SER A 620 -30.21 16.94 -7.70
C SER A 620 -29.58 17.93 -8.68
N THR A 621 -30.43 18.68 -9.41
CA THR A 621 -30.02 19.68 -10.42
C THR A 621 -30.90 20.92 -10.35
N ASN A 622 -30.38 22.10 -10.70
CA ASN A 622 -31.19 23.29 -10.95
C ASN A 622 -31.56 23.44 -12.43
N LEU A 623 -30.81 22.79 -13.33
CA LEU A 623 -30.95 22.88 -14.79
C LEU A 623 -31.37 21.52 -15.37
N MET A 624 -32.69 21.28 -15.41
CA MET A 624 -33.25 20.07 -16.04
C MET A 624 -33.27 20.19 -17.58
N GLU A 625 -33.42 21.40 -18.09
CA GLU A 625 -33.56 21.71 -19.52
C GLU A 625 -32.23 21.54 -20.29
N THR A 626 -31.09 21.52 -19.61
CA THR A 626 -29.78 21.24 -20.21
C THR A 626 -29.46 19.75 -20.31
N LEU A 627 -30.30 18.87 -19.74
CA LEU A 627 -30.11 17.42 -19.81
C LEU A 627 -30.54 16.86 -21.17
N ASP A 628 -29.73 15.97 -21.75
CA ASP A 628 -30.09 15.33 -23.02
C ASP A 628 -31.25 14.32 -22.86
N SER A 629 -31.99 14.09 -23.95
CA SER A 629 -33.19 13.25 -23.91
C SER A 629 -32.94 11.75 -23.64
N ALA A 630 -31.71 11.25 -23.78
CA ALA A 630 -31.35 9.88 -23.41
C ALA A 630 -31.03 9.77 -21.92
N THR A 631 -30.29 10.74 -21.36
CA THR A 631 -30.15 10.93 -19.90
C THR A 631 -31.51 10.97 -19.21
N LEU A 632 -32.45 11.76 -19.75
CA LEU A 632 -33.81 11.86 -19.23
C LEU A 632 -34.62 10.55 -19.33
N ARG A 633 -34.27 9.58 -20.17
CA ARG A 633 -35.00 8.29 -20.25
C ARG A 633 -34.59 7.28 -19.16
N ARG A 634 -33.47 7.52 -18.48
CA ARG A 634 -32.87 6.63 -17.46
C ARG A 634 -33.31 6.92 -16.03
N PHE A 635 -34.15 7.93 -15.83
CA PHE A 635 -34.77 8.25 -14.55
C PHE A 635 -36.22 7.76 -14.50
N ASP A 636 -36.48 6.85 -13.56
CA ASP A 636 -37.81 6.29 -13.28
C ASP A 636 -38.75 7.39 -12.75
N PHE A 637 -38.24 8.27 -11.89
CA PHE A 637 -38.98 9.38 -11.29
C PHE A 637 -38.34 10.74 -11.62
N LYS A 638 -39.18 11.72 -11.98
CA LYS A 638 -38.78 13.08 -12.33
C LYS A 638 -39.62 14.06 -11.52
N ILE A 639 -39.08 14.56 -10.42
CA ILE A 639 -39.81 15.39 -9.47
C ILE A 639 -39.41 16.85 -9.66
N HIS A 640 -40.36 17.65 -10.17
CA HIS A 640 -40.24 19.10 -10.10
C HIS A 640 -40.58 19.55 -8.68
N LEU A 641 -39.66 20.29 -8.06
CA LEU A 641 -39.89 21.06 -6.84
C LEU A 641 -39.93 22.53 -7.22
N ASP A 642 -41.12 23.11 -7.20
CA ASP A 642 -41.35 24.52 -7.52
C ASP A 642 -41.29 25.39 -6.24
N HIS A 643 -41.43 26.70 -6.41
CA HIS A 643 -41.66 27.68 -5.36
C HIS A 643 -42.90 27.31 -4.52
N MET A 644 -42.90 27.73 -3.26
CA MET A 644 -43.97 27.39 -2.31
C MET A 644 -45.30 28.04 -2.69
N LYS A 645 -46.41 27.30 -2.50
CA LYS A 645 -47.77 27.85 -2.60
C LYS A 645 -48.02 28.84 -1.45
N PRO A 646 -48.94 29.83 -1.60
CA PRO A 646 -49.24 30.81 -0.55
C PRO A 646 -49.52 30.20 0.84
N GLU A 647 -50.30 29.12 0.90
CA GLU A 647 -50.58 28.38 2.14
C GLU A 647 -49.32 27.78 2.80
N GLN A 648 -48.35 27.35 1.98
CA GLN A 648 -47.08 26.78 2.43
C GLN A 648 -46.11 27.85 2.92
N CYS A 649 -46.02 28.98 2.20
CA CYS A 649 -45.34 30.20 2.65
C CYS A 649 -45.89 30.65 4.01
N TRP A 650 -47.22 30.73 4.13
CA TRP A 650 -47.90 31.11 5.37
C TRP A 650 -47.63 30.12 6.50
N SER A 651 -47.70 28.81 6.24
CA SER A 651 -47.40 27.80 7.28
C SER A 651 -45.94 27.85 7.75
N LEU A 652 -44.98 28.14 6.86
CA LEU A 652 -43.56 28.24 7.21
C LEU A 652 -43.27 29.56 7.95
N PHE A 653 -43.92 30.66 7.58
CA PHE A 653 -43.86 31.95 8.29
C PHE A 653 -44.36 31.84 9.74
N ASN A 654 -45.45 31.09 9.97
CA ASN A 654 -45.94 30.79 11.31
C ASN A 654 -44.98 29.93 12.14
N GLN A 655 -44.17 29.08 11.50
CA GLN A 655 -43.15 28.28 12.18
C GLN A 655 -41.92 29.13 12.52
N ALA A 656 -41.45 29.97 11.59
CA ALA A 656 -40.34 30.89 11.79
C ALA A 656 -40.65 31.94 12.88
N SER A 657 -41.84 32.56 12.86
CA SER A 657 -42.20 33.57 13.87
C SER A 657 -42.27 33.00 15.29
N LYS A 658 -42.64 31.72 15.45
CA LYS A 658 -42.60 31.00 16.73
C LYS A 658 -41.17 30.67 17.16
N GLN A 659 -40.31 30.25 16.23
CA GLN A 659 -38.88 30.02 16.52
C GLN A 659 -38.14 31.30 16.94
N LEU A 660 -38.58 32.46 16.45
CA LEU A 660 -38.09 33.78 16.86
C LEU A 660 -38.83 34.37 18.08
N ASN A 661 -39.73 33.62 18.73
CA ASN A 661 -40.54 34.07 19.87
C ASN A 661 -41.36 35.38 19.63
N LEU A 662 -41.74 35.66 18.38
CA LEU A 662 -42.42 36.90 18.01
C LEU A 662 -43.90 36.92 18.43
N LYS A 663 -44.42 38.11 18.77
CA LYS A 663 -45.76 38.35 19.31
C LYS A 663 -46.89 37.89 18.36
N GLN A 664 -47.40 36.68 18.60
CA GLN A 664 -48.33 35.98 17.70
C GLN A 664 -49.61 36.78 17.33
N GLU A 665 -50.07 37.68 18.21
CA GLU A 665 -51.20 38.60 17.98
C GLU A 665 -51.12 39.45 16.70
N GLN A 666 -49.90 39.72 16.22
CA GLN A 666 -49.67 40.54 15.02
C GLN A 666 -49.43 39.69 13.76
N VAL A 667 -49.20 38.38 13.89
CA VAL A 667 -48.85 37.50 12.77
C VAL A 667 -49.97 37.47 11.73
N SER A 668 -51.22 37.29 12.18
CA SER A 668 -52.41 37.27 11.32
C SER A 668 -52.62 38.53 10.48
N LYS A 669 -52.14 39.70 10.94
CA LYS A 669 -52.27 40.99 10.23
C LYS A 669 -51.39 41.09 8.98
N VAL A 670 -50.34 40.27 8.90
CA VAL A 670 -49.37 40.25 7.80
C VAL A 670 -49.65 39.07 6.84
N LYS A 671 -50.66 38.24 7.13
CA LYS A 671 -51.03 37.05 6.35
C LYS A 671 -51.13 37.30 4.85
N GLN A 672 -51.98 38.25 4.44
CA GLN A 672 -52.18 38.59 3.03
C GLN A 672 -50.90 39.12 2.36
N GLN A 673 -50.03 39.80 3.10
CA GLN A 673 -48.77 40.32 2.57
C GLN A 673 -47.75 39.20 2.32
N VAL A 674 -47.74 38.15 3.16
CA VAL A 674 -46.89 36.95 2.98
C VAL A 674 -47.45 36.03 1.89
N GLU A 675 -48.77 35.88 1.80
CA GLU A 675 -49.42 35.06 0.76
C GLU A 675 -49.28 35.66 -0.66
N LEU A 676 -48.98 36.96 -0.77
CA LEU A 676 -48.65 37.65 -2.02
C LEU A 676 -47.16 37.61 -2.39
N LEU A 677 -46.30 36.97 -1.58
CA LEU A 677 -44.88 36.80 -1.93
C LEU A 677 -44.67 35.54 -2.78
N GLU A 678 -44.73 35.74 -4.10
CA GLU A 678 -44.34 34.74 -5.10
C GLU A 678 -42.84 34.43 -5.05
N LEU A 679 -42.40 33.39 -5.77
CA LEU A 679 -40.98 32.97 -5.89
C LEU A 679 -40.24 32.64 -4.58
N LEU A 680 -40.95 32.49 -3.45
CA LEU A 680 -40.37 32.04 -2.17
C LEU A 680 -40.15 30.52 -2.11
N THR A 681 -39.09 30.14 -1.41
CA THR A 681 -38.64 28.76 -1.19
C THR A 681 -38.25 28.55 0.28
N PRO A 682 -38.20 27.31 0.78
CA PRO A 682 -37.73 27.04 2.15
C PRO A 682 -36.30 27.55 2.43
N GLY A 683 -35.45 27.63 1.40
CA GLY A 683 -34.09 28.15 1.48
C GLY A 683 -34.02 29.64 1.85
N ASP A 684 -34.94 30.47 1.36
CA ASP A 684 -34.97 31.91 1.64
C ASP A 684 -35.33 32.17 3.11
N PHE A 685 -36.30 31.42 3.64
CA PHE A 685 -36.62 31.43 5.07
C PHE A 685 -35.40 31.02 5.91
N GLN A 686 -34.62 30.03 5.48
CA GLN A 686 -33.36 29.69 6.15
C GLN A 686 -32.27 30.76 6.00
N ALA A 687 -32.24 31.53 4.91
CA ALA A 687 -31.31 32.65 4.73
C ALA A 687 -31.66 33.80 5.69
N VAL A 688 -32.92 34.22 5.73
CA VAL A 688 -33.43 35.24 6.67
C VAL A 688 -33.23 34.84 8.13
N MET A 689 -33.48 33.58 8.49
CA MET A 689 -33.23 33.06 9.85
C MET A 689 -31.72 33.03 10.20
N ARG A 690 -30.84 32.69 9.24
CA ARG A 690 -29.37 32.78 9.43
C ARG A 690 -28.90 34.22 9.56
N ARG A 691 -29.44 35.15 8.76
CA ARG A 691 -29.19 36.60 8.85
C ARG A 691 -29.55 37.13 10.23
N ASN A 692 -30.70 36.70 10.78
CA ASN A 692 -31.12 37.09 12.13
C ASN A 692 -30.27 36.48 13.25
N HIS A 693 -29.76 35.26 13.10
CA HIS A 693 -28.87 34.67 14.11
C HIS A 693 -27.57 35.49 14.30
N VAL A 694 -27.08 36.12 13.23
CA VAL A 694 -25.89 37.00 13.27
C VAL A 694 -26.25 38.43 13.71
N MET A 695 -27.31 39.02 13.15
CA MET A 695 -27.63 40.44 13.33
C MET A 695 -28.61 40.76 14.48
N GLN A 696 -29.36 39.77 14.95
CA GLN A 696 -30.47 39.90 15.93
C GLN A 696 -31.50 40.99 15.59
N SER A 697 -31.64 41.31 14.29
CA SER A 697 -32.39 42.46 13.78
C SER A 697 -33.87 42.23 13.49
N LEU A 698 -34.36 40.98 13.52
CA LEU A 698 -35.79 40.68 13.36
C LEU A 698 -36.46 40.66 14.73
N VAL A 699 -36.80 41.85 15.22
CA VAL A 699 -37.44 42.08 16.53
C VAL A 699 -38.96 42.07 16.42
N THR A 700 -39.49 42.33 15.21
CA THR A 700 -40.92 42.35 14.90
C THR A 700 -41.27 41.47 13.70
N ILE A 701 -42.57 41.22 13.54
CA ILE A 701 -43.14 40.44 12.43
C ILE A 701 -43.07 41.20 11.10
N ARG A 702 -43.00 42.54 11.13
CA ARG A 702 -42.79 43.34 9.92
C ARG A 702 -41.41 43.09 9.37
N ASP A 703 -40.39 43.20 10.21
CA ASP A 703 -38.98 42.96 9.88
C ASP A 703 -38.80 41.59 9.21
N LEU A 704 -39.44 40.54 9.73
CA LEU A 704 -39.43 39.19 9.14
C LEU A 704 -40.10 39.16 7.74
N SER A 705 -41.22 39.85 7.56
CA SER A 705 -41.91 39.93 6.26
C SER A 705 -41.19 40.81 5.23
N GLU A 706 -40.53 41.87 5.68
CA GLU A 706 -39.72 42.76 4.84
C GLU A 706 -38.43 42.05 4.41
N ALA A 707 -37.76 41.33 5.31
CA ALA A 707 -36.61 40.49 4.96
C ALA A 707 -36.93 39.40 3.93
N LEU A 708 -38.11 38.76 4.02
CA LEU A 708 -38.56 37.80 3.00
C LEU A 708 -38.92 38.48 1.67
N LYS A 709 -39.43 39.71 1.71
CA LYS A 709 -39.69 40.52 0.51
C LYS A 709 -38.40 41.01 -0.17
N GLU A 710 -37.34 41.28 0.60
CA GLU A 710 -36.00 41.57 0.07
C GLU A 710 -35.45 40.37 -0.71
N GLU A 711 -35.45 39.16 -0.11
CA GLU A 711 -35.00 37.93 -0.78
C GLU A 711 -35.84 37.62 -2.03
N CYS A 712 -37.16 37.86 -1.99
CA CYS A 712 -38.04 37.77 -3.15
C CYS A 712 -37.62 38.74 -4.27
N MET A 713 -37.36 40.01 -3.94
CA MET A 713 -36.97 41.05 -4.90
C MET A 713 -35.55 40.91 -5.45
N ALA A 714 -34.69 40.15 -4.77
CA ALA A 714 -33.33 39.85 -5.22
C ALA A 714 -33.28 38.85 -6.40
N LYS A 715 -34.35 38.07 -6.62
CA LYS A 715 -34.36 36.98 -7.61
C LYS A 715 -34.60 37.45 -9.05
N PRO A 716 -33.94 36.85 -10.06
CA PRO A 716 -34.30 37.05 -11.45
C PRO A 716 -35.72 36.53 -11.71
N GLY A 717 -36.58 37.36 -12.29
CA GLY A 717 -37.99 37.05 -12.54
C GLY A 717 -38.98 37.83 -11.66
N ALA A 718 -38.55 38.37 -10.52
CA ALA A 718 -39.39 39.28 -9.73
C ALA A 718 -39.68 40.57 -10.52
N GLN A 719 -40.95 41.02 -10.53
CA GLN A 719 -41.34 42.25 -11.24
C GLN A 719 -40.75 43.49 -10.56
N ARG A 720 -39.60 43.94 -11.09
CA ARG A 720 -39.10 45.31 -10.87
C ARG A 720 -40.02 46.28 -11.60
N ASN A 721 -41.10 46.71 -10.96
CA ASN A 721 -41.87 47.87 -11.42
C ASN A 721 -40.89 49.06 -11.56
N PRO A 722 -40.71 49.62 -12.77
CA PRO A 722 -39.80 50.74 -12.95
C PRO A 722 -40.35 51.94 -12.19
N VAL A 723 -39.53 52.54 -11.32
CA VAL A 723 -39.89 53.76 -10.61
C VAL A 723 -39.83 54.92 -11.60
N GLY A 724 -40.95 55.14 -12.29
CA GLY A 724 -41.18 56.36 -13.06
C GLY A 724 -41.25 57.54 -12.10
N PHE A 725 -40.34 58.50 -12.26
CA PHE A 725 -40.48 59.80 -11.65
C PHE A 725 -41.70 60.53 -12.24
N VAL A 726 -42.40 61.27 -11.40
CA VAL A 726 -43.51 62.19 -11.73
C VAL A 726 -43.12 63.58 -11.24
#